data_AF-A0A244E679-F1
#
_entry.id   AF-A0A244E679-F1
#
_cell.length_a   1.000
_cell.length_b   1.000
_cell.length_c   1.000
_cell.angle_alpha   90.00
_cell.angle_beta   90.00
_cell.angle_gamma   90.00
#
_symmetry.space_group_name_H-M   'P 1'
#
loop_
_entity.id
_entity.type
_entity.pdbx_description
1 polymer ?
#
loop_
_entity_poly.entity_id
_entity_poly.type
_entity_poly.pdbx_seq_one_letter_code
_entity_poly.pdbx_strand_id
1 'polypeptide(L)'
;MSRTIPCVLMRAGTSRGPFFLREWLPEDDEERDQALIGAIGASDPLQLDGVGGGSSLNSKVAIVSRSKEPGCDLDYLFAQVGVGHRSVDTRPNCGNMLSGVAPFAIEQGLVEAQDGITQVRVFNVNTRSRIDVTVRTPGKRVTYEGDARIDGVAGTAAPILLNFLDAWGAVTGKVFPTGLRIDTIDGVEVTCIDAAMPLMIVRAHDLGVTGGEKPAALDSNTVLLERLEKLRLQAGLLMGLGDVSGSVIPKPVLVSAGDSPDSITSRYFTPRRCHASHAVTGAIGVLSAFALPGTVASASAREPGRHNLVLLHPAGQIDVEVELEGRADDATVKAAALVRTARKIMQGEMQLPDYVFTRPETVARQSATFPRKPITIIVPTRAGGGNDTMARIIAAELKPLLGQEVLVDNRAGANGAIASEYVARAEPDGHTLMFGYVGTHAMNPALQKLGYHPVKDFEPVGQIGSSPTLMVANRHAGFDDVRALLQRLRSEPGSIRYASAGDGTPPHFAAELFQLNTGTRMDGRPHEGAAPAIVDTLDGRSQIMFPSLFTAHPFILDGRLRALAVAAPARLEALPGVPTLSESGIEGVDVSQWYGLFAPAGTSPAVIAQINRALNEVLANPQVVARFERQGARVEAGPPAALRERVRHEFARWQDVVAEGGLAPQDIRLLAAD
;
A
#
# COMPACT_ATOMS: atom_id res chain seq x y z
N MET A 1 -15.86 -30.13 -3.85
CA MET A 1 -16.18 -30.80 -2.56
C MET A 1 -15.66 -29.85 -1.50
N SER A 2 -16.53 -29.10 -0.84
CA SER A 2 -16.08 -28.03 0.06
C SER A 2 -15.21 -28.59 1.18
N ARG A 3 -13.97 -28.13 1.25
CA ARG A 3 -13.05 -28.46 2.35
C ARG A 3 -13.51 -27.68 3.58
N THR A 4 -14.25 -28.36 4.44
CA THR A 4 -14.60 -27.86 5.77
C THR A 4 -13.43 -28.11 6.72
N ILE A 5 -12.99 -27.08 7.44
CA ILE A 5 -11.91 -27.19 8.44
C ILE A 5 -12.37 -26.65 9.80
N PRO A 6 -11.91 -27.20 10.93
CA PRO A 6 -12.17 -26.60 12.23
C PRO A 6 -11.49 -25.23 12.36
N CYS A 7 -12.13 -24.31 13.06
CA CYS A 7 -11.63 -22.96 13.26
C CYS A 7 -12.01 -22.43 14.64
N VAL A 8 -11.07 -21.74 15.30
CA VAL A 8 -11.33 -20.94 16.50
C VAL A 8 -11.01 -19.48 16.21
N LEU A 9 -11.99 -18.60 16.21
CA LEU A 9 -11.74 -17.17 16.11
C LEU A 9 -11.48 -16.60 17.50
N MET A 10 -10.36 -15.90 17.66
CA MET A 10 -10.02 -15.28 18.94
C MET A 10 -9.66 -13.81 18.77
N ARG A 11 -9.94 -13.04 19.82
CA ARG A 11 -9.19 -11.80 20.09
C ARG A 11 -7.95 -12.20 20.87
N ALA A 12 -6.79 -11.74 20.44
CA ALA A 12 -5.51 -11.96 21.10
C ALA A 12 -4.75 -10.63 21.13
N GLY A 13 -4.62 -10.04 22.33
CA GLY A 13 -4.18 -8.67 22.51
C GLY A 13 -5.16 -7.69 21.83
N THR A 14 -4.61 -6.74 21.07
CA THR A 14 -5.40 -5.79 20.25
C THR A 14 -5.63 -6.30 18.81
N SER A 15 -5.38 -7.58 18.54
CA SER A 15 -5.57 -8.22 17.24
C SER A 15 -6.73 -9.22 17.28
N ARG A 16 -7.25 -9.57 16.09
CA ARG A 16 -8.24 -10.65 15.92
C ARG A 16 -7.83 -11.53 14.75
N GLY A 17 -8.07 -12.82 14.87
CA GLY A 17 -7.81 -13.75 13.77
C GLY A 17 -8.22 -15.18 14.09
N PRO A 18 -8.37 -16.04 13.08
CA PRO A 18 -8.55 -17.47 13.29
C PRO A 18 -7.26 -18.13 13.81
N PHE A 19 -7.47 -19.11 14.66
CA PHE A 19 -6.48 -20.02 15.21
C PHE A 19 -6.77 -21.42 14.67
N PHE A 20 -5.72 -22.09 14.21
CA PHE A 20 -5.78 -23.45 13.67
C PHE A 20 -4.76 -24.34 14.38
N LEU A 21 -5.13 -25.60 14.62
CA LEU A 21 -4.11 -26.62 14.81
C LEU A 21 -3.40 -26.86 13.48
N ARG A 22 -2.09 -27.12 13.51
CA ARG A 22 -1.34 -27.43 12.29
C ARG A 22 -1.95 -28.60 11.51
N GLU A 23 -2.51 -29.59 12.21
CA GLU A 23 -3.14 -30.78 11.64
C GLU A 23 -4.50 -30.50 10.96
N TRP A 24 -5.13 -29.35 11.22
CA TRP A 24 -6.37 -28.95 10.55
C TRP A 24 -6.13 -28.34 9.17
N LEU A 25 -4.88 -28.00 8.86
CA LEU A 25 -4.48 -27.37 7.61
C LEU A 25 -3.72 -28.36 6.72
N PRO A 26 -3.75 -28.19 5.38
CA PRO A 26 -2.95 -28.99 4.46
C PRO A 26 -1.48 -29.09 4.87
N GLU A 27 -0.85 -30.24 4.68
CA GLU A 27 0.57 -30.45 4.97
C GLU A 27 1.48 -29.61 4.06
N ASP A 28 1.10 -29.43 2.80
CA ASP A 28 1.81 -28.58 1.85
C ASP A 28 1.62 -27.08 2.18
N ASP A 29 2.73 -26.33 2.14
CA ASP A 29 2.75 -24.92 2.52
C ASP A 29 1.97 -24.02 1.54
N GLU A 30 1.97 -24.36 0.25
CA GLU A 30 1.18 -23.59 -0.73
C GLU A 30 -0.32 -23.87 -0.56
N GLU A 31 -0.72 -25.13 -0.38
CA GLU A 31 -2.12 -25.48 -0.09
C GLU A 31 -2.59 -24.89 1.25
N ARG A 32 -1.72 -24.87 2.26
CA ARG A 32 -1.97 -24.17 3.53
C ARG A 32 -2.26 -22.70 3.26
N ASP A 33 -1.40 -22.02 2.49
CA ASP A 33 -1.58 -20.59 2.22
C ASP A 33 -2.86 -20.31 1.43
N GLN A 34 -3.26 -21.20 0.51
CA GLN A 34 -4.58 -21.12 -0.12
C GLN A 34 -5.72 -21.28 0.88
N ALA A 35 -5.61 -22.22 1.83
CA ALA A 35 -6.59 -22.37 2.89
C ALA A 35 -6.71 -21.10 3.74
N LEU A 36 -5.58 -20.45 4.06
CA LEU A 36 -5.58 -19.20 4.82
C LEU A 36 -6.20 -18.03 4.03
N ILE A 37 -5.92 -17.93 2.73
CA ILE A 37 -6.53 -16.95 1.82
C ILE A 37 -8.05 -17.10 1.81
N GLY A 38 -8.54 -18.34 1.71
CA GLY A 38 -9.98 -18.65 1.75
C GLY A 38 -10.60 -18.37 3.12
N ALA A 39 -9.93 -18.80 4.20
CA ALA A 39 -10.42 -18.59 5.56
C ALA A 39 -10.63 -17.11 5.87
N ILE A 40 -9.68 -16.26 5.45
CA ILE A 40 -9.71 -14.83 5.72
C ILE A 40 -10.55 -14.05 4.70
N GLY A 41 -10.69 -14.53 3.46
CA GLY A 41 -11.32 -13.77 2.38
C GLY A 41 -10.37 -12.73 1.75
N ALA A 42 -9.08 -13.07 1.63
CA ALA A 42 -8.00 -12.12 1.33
C ALA A 42 -8.15 -11.34 0.01
N SER A 43 -8.85 -11.91 -0.97
CA SER A 43 -9.06 -11.33 -2.30
C SER A 43 -9.93 -10.06 -2.28
N ASP A 44 -10.76 -9.90 -1.25
CA ASP A 44 -11.69 -8.78 -1.11
C ASP A 44 -11.13 -7.73 -0.12
N PRO A 45 -11.06 -6.44 -0.48
CA PRO A 45 -10.68 -5.37 0.46
C PRO A 45 -11.52 -5.32 1.74
N LEU A 46 -12.79 -5.71 1.66
CA LEU A 46 -13.69 -5.80 2.82
C LEU A 46 -13.65 -7.17 3.50
N GLN A 47 -13.07 -8.18 2.83
CA GLN A 47 -12.97 -9.57 3.30
C GLN A 47 -14.33 -10.20 3.63
N LEU A 48 -15.36 -9.90 2.83
CA LEU A 48 -16.74 -10.32 3.09
C LEU A 48 -16.95 -11.83 2.98
N ASP A 49 -16.15 -12.51 2.15
CA ASP A 49 -16.23 -13.96 1.92
C ASP A 49 -15.25 -14.75 2.81
N GLY A 50 -15.02 -14.27 4.04
CA GLY A 50 -14.15 -14.91 5.04
C GLY A 50 -14.30 -14.28 6.43
N VAL A 51 -13.44 -14.70 7.38
CA VAL A 51 -13.48 -14.17 8.77
C VAL A 51 -12.57 -12.96 9.01
N GLY A 52 -11.98 -12.45 7.93
CA GLY A 52 -11.26 -11.18 7.93
C GLY A 52 -12.16 -10.02 8.37
N GLY A 53 -11.58 -8.83 8.48
CA GLY A 53 -12.36 -7.64 8.82
C GLY A 53 -11.88 -6.37 8.12
N GLY A 54 -11.27 -6.53 6.95
CA GLY A 54 -10.88 -5.43 6.07
C GLY A 54 -9.72 -4.58 6.57
N SER A 55 -8.94 -5.06 7.54
CA SER A 55 -7.76 -4.34 8.06
C SER A 55 -6.62 -5.30 8.43
N SER A 56 -5.40 -4.76 8.52
CA SER A 56 -4.24 -5.56 8.94
C SER A 56 -4.34 -6.09 10.37
N LEU A 57 -5.16 -5.47 11.25
CA LEU A 57 -5.36 -5.88 12.65
C LEU A 57 -6.29 -7.09 12.80
N ASN A 58 -7.15 -7.32 11.82
CA ASN A 58 -8.15 -8.39 11.81
C ASN A 58 -8.01 -9.35 10.61
N SER A 59 -6.87 -9.29 9.91
CA SER A 59 -6.45 -10.19 8.82
C SER A 59 -5.18 -10.94 9.22
N LYS A 60 -5.28 -11.78 10.26
CA LYS A 60 -4.14 -12.45 10.92
C LYS A 60 -4.48 -13.89 11.22
N VAL A 61 -3.52 -14.80 11.12
CA VAL A 61 -3.71 -16.21 11.44
C VAL A 61 -2.66 -16.68 12.42
N ALA A 62 -3.06 -17.52 13.37
CA ALA A 62 -2.17 -18.26 14.25
C ALA A 62 -2.31 -19.77 13.99
N ILE A 63 -1.18 -20.44 13.73
CA ILE A 63 -1.12 -21.88 13.54
C ILE A 63 -0.33 -22.45 14.71
N VAL A 64 -0.90 -23.42 15.42
CA VAL A 64 -0.34 -23.97 16.65
C VAL A 64 -0.19 -25.49 16.56
N SER A 65 0.91 -26.02 17.06
CA SER A 65 1.13 -27.46 17.20
C SER A 65 1.94 -27.77 18.45
N ARG A 66 2.06 -29.06 18.80
CA ARG A 66 3.09 -29.50 19.76
C ARG A 66 4.47 -29.22 19.17
N SER A 67 5.37 -28.67 19.98
CA SER A 67 6.72 -28.35 19.53
C SER A 67 7.58 -29.61 19.38
N LYS A 68 8.45 -29.60 18.37
CA LYS A 68 9.57 -30.54 18.26
C LYS A 68 10.89 -29.95 18.77
N GLU A 69 10.93 -28.65 19.03
CA GLU A 69 12.10 -27.97 19.57
C GLU A 69 12.32 -28.33 21.04
N PRO A 70 13.55 -28.75 21.43
CA PRO A 70 13.85 -29.16 22.79
C PRO A 70 13.48 -28.08 23.83
N GLY A 71 12.76 -28.51 24.86
CA GLY A 71 12.35 -27.66 25.97
C GLY A 71 11.21 -26.70 25.65
N CYS A 72 10.59 -26.75 24.48
CA CYS A 72 9.38 -25.99 24.16
C CYS A 72 8.17 -26.94 24.08
N ASP A 73 7.01 -26.48 24.54
CA ASP A 73 5.76 -27.25 24.56
C ASP A 73 4.98 -27.12 23.25
N LEU A 74 4.98 -25.90 22.68
CA LEU A 74 4.17 -25.54 21.51
C LEU A 74 5.01 -24.83 20.44
N ASP A 75 4.72 -25.15 19.18
CA ASP A 75 5.12 -24.32 18.05
C ASP A 75 4.01 -23.33 17.74
N TYR A 76 4.40 -22.10 17.45
CA TYR A 76 3.51 -21.04 16.96
C TYR A 76 4.07 -20.45 15.67
N LEU A 77 3.31 -20.61 14.59
CA LEU A 77 3.54 -19.96 13.31
C LEU A 77 2.48 -18.86 13.10
N PHE A 78 2.94 -17.62 13.00
CA PHE A 78 2.12 -16.49 12.60
C PHE A 78 2.07 -16.38 11.08
N ALA A 79 0.91 -16.02 10.54
CA ALA A 79 0.77 -15.59 9.15
C ALA A 79 -0.03 -14.29 9.05
N GLN A 80 0.54 -13.31 8.36
CA GLN A 80 -0.16 -12.10 7.96
C GLN A 80 -0.81 -12.36 6.61
N VAL A 81 -2.14 -12.23 6.52
CA VAL A 81 -2.87 -12.44 5.27
C VAL A 81 -3.23 -11.09 4.64
N GLY A 82 -3.12 -10.99 3.32
CA GLY A 82 -3.41 -9.78 2.54
C GLY A 82 -4.85 -9.30 2.68
N VAL A 83 -5.04 -7.99 2.47
CA VAL A 83 -6.36 -7.33 2.42
C VAL A 83 -6.54 -6.80 1.01
N GLY A 84 -7.53 -7.28 0.26
CA GLY A 84 -7.75 -6.94 -1.15
C GLY A 84 -6.72 -7.53 -2.11
N HIS A 85 -5.89 -8.49 -1.67
CA HIS A 85 -4.95 -9.21 -2.51
C HIS A 85 -4.60 -10.57 -1.91
N ARG A 86 -4.39 -11.56 -2.77
CA ARG A 86 -4.10 -12.95 -2.39
C ARG A 86 -2.64 -13.13 -1.99
N SER A 87 -2.33 -12.85 -0.74
CA SER A 87 -0.98 -13.03 -0.19
C SER A 87 -1.02 -13.58 1.23
N VAL A 88 0.01 -14.35 1.58
CA VAL A 88 0.30 -14.80 2.93
C VAL A 88 1.77 -14.49 3.19
N ASP A 89 2.07 -13.81 4.30
CA ASP A 89 3.43 -13.51 4.74
C ASP A 89 3.69 -14.12 6.12
N THR A 90 4.55 -15.12 6.15
CA THR A 90 5.00 -15.86 7.35
C THR A 90 6.38 -15.43 7.82
N ARG A 91 6.96 -14.34 7.29
CA ARG A 91 8.22 -13.78 7.80
C ARG A 91 8.05 -13.00 9.11
N PRO A 92 7.03 -12.14 9.29
CA PRO A 92 6.88 -11.41 10.54
C PRO A 92 6.38 -12.33 11.67
N ASN A 93 6.51 -11.84 12.91
CA ASN A 93 5.80 -12.37 14.07
C ASN A 93 4.75 -11.34 14.56
N CYS A 94 3.71 -11.81 15.25
CA CYS A 94 2.76 -10.96 15.96
C CYS A 94 2.67 -11.35 17.44
N GLY A 95 3.26 -10.51 18.32
CA GLY A 95 3.18 -10.68 19.78
C GLY A 95 1.76 -10.51 20.35
N ASN A 96 0.86 -9.82 19.65
CA ASN A 96 -0.56 -9.78 20.04
C ASN A 96 -1.23 -11.15 19.85
N MET A 97 -1.10 -11.75 18.67
CA MET A 97 -1.67 -13.07 18.37
C MET A 97 -1.09 -14.18 19.27
N LEU A 98 0.18 -14.06 19.65
CA LEU A 98 0.84 -14.96 20.61
C LEU A 98 0.08 -15.11 21.93
N SER A 99 -0.58 -14.06 22.41
CA SER A 99 -1.38 -14.13 23.65
C SER A 99 -2.56 -15.10 23.58
N GLY A 100 -3.02 -15.46 22.38
CA GLY A 100 -4.07 -16.47 22.19
C GLY A 100 -3.56 -17.91 22.15
N VAL A 101 -2.24 -18.15 22.02
CA VAL A 101 -1.66 -19.47 21.73
C VAL A 101 -1.85 -20.46 22.87
N ALA A 102 -1.43 -20.12 24.09
CA ALA A 102 -1.58 -21.03 25.23
C ALA A 102 -3.06 -21.28 25.60
N PRO A 103 -3.95 -20.27 25.66
CA PRO A 103 -5.38 -20.51 25.85
C PRO A 103 -5.98 -21.45 24.79
N PHE A 104 -5.65 -21.22 23.51
CA PHE A 104 -6.09 -22.07 22.41
C PHE A 104 -5.59 -23.51 22.58
N ALA A 105 -4.29 -23.70 22.81
CA ALA A 105 -3.67 -25.00 22.95
C ALA A 105 -4.22 -25.82 24.12
N ILE A 106 -4.51 -25.18 25.26
CA ILE A 106 -5.14 -25.85 26.41
C ILE A 106 -6.55 -26.32 26.04
N GLU A 107 -7.36 -25.44 25.45
CA GLU A 107 -8.74 -25.79 25.09
C GLU A 107 -8.85 -26.80 23.94
N GLN A 108 -7.84 -26.87 23.06
CA GLN A 108 -7.74 -27.88 22.01
C GLN A 108 -7.00 -29.15 22.43
N GLY A 109 -6.61 -29.29 23.71
CA GLY A 109 -6.00 -30.52 24.24
C GLY A 109 -4.53 -30.73 23.86
N LEU A 110 -3.84 -29.71 23.36
CA LEU A 110 -2.38 -29.77 23.16
C LEU A 110 -1.60 -29.69 24.48
N VAL A 111 -2.15 -29.03 25.51
CA VAL A 111 -1.49 -28.87 26.81
C VAL A 111 -2.46 -29.25 27.92
N GLU A 112 -1.99 -30.06 28.88
CA GLU A 112 -2.76 -30.34 30.10
C GLU A 112 -2.67 -29.14 31.05
N ALA A 113 -3.81 -28.58 31.44
CA ALA A 113 -3.86 -27.45 32.35
C ALA A 113 -3.51 -27.84 33.79
N GLN A 114 -2.70 -27.01 34.43
CA GLN A 114 -2.46 -27.02 35.86
C GLN A 114 -3.54 -26.21 36.58
N ASP A 115 -3.82 -26.54 37.85
CA ASP A 115 -4.81 -25.78 38.62
C ASP A 115 -4.25 -24.40 39.02
N GLY A 116 -5.09 -23.38 38.94
CA GLY A 116 -4.72 -21.99 39.22
C GLY A 116 -4.02 -21.29 38.05
N ILE A 117 -2.80 -21.69 37.70
CA ILE A 117 -1.99 -21.09 36.64
C ILE A 117 -1.30 -22.19 35.82
N THR A 118 -1.33 -22.05 34.49
CA THR A 118 -0.57 -22.90 33.57
C THR A 118 0.47 -22.04 32.84
N GLN A 119 1.73 -22.45 32.90
CA GLN A 119 2.79 -21.85 32.09
C GLN A 119 3.13 -22.79 30.93
N VAL A 120 3.28 -22.22 29.74
CA VAL A 120 3.59 -22.96 28.51
C VAL A 120 4.73 -22.26 27.80
N ARG A 121 5.77 -23.01 27.42
CA ARG A 121 6.86 -22.48 26.60
C ARG A 121 6.53 -22.63 25.12
N VAL A 122 6.42 -21.49 24.45
CA VAL A 122 6.10 -21.41 23.02
C VAL A 122 7.36 -21.12 22.22
N PHE A 123 7.66 -21.96 21.25
CA PHE A 123 8.64 -21.68 20.20
C PHE A 123 7.96 -20.94 19.05
N ASN A 124 8.42 -19.73 18.77
CA ASN A 124 7.94 -18.96 17.63
C ASN A 124 8.66 -19.41 16.36
N VAL A 125 7.95 -20.04 15.43
CA VAL A 125 8.54 -20.58 14.21
C VAL A 125 9.08 -19.46 13.30
N ASN A 126 8.43 -18.30 13.27
CA ASN A 126 8.83 -17.17 12.41
C ASN A 126 10.19 -16.60 12.84
N THR A 127 10.39 -16.41 14.15
CA THR A 127 11.55 -15.71 14.72
C THR A 127 12.52 -16.60 15.47
N ARG A 128 12.21 -17.91 15.60
CA ARG A 128 12.98 -18.89 16.37
C ARG A 128 13.18 -18.53 17.85
N SER A 129 12.35 -17.64 18.38
CA SER A 129 12.42 -17.16 19.77
C SER A 129 11.55 -17.99 20.69
N ARG A 130 11.96 -18.13 21.95
CA ARG A 130 11.24 -18.81 23.03
C ARG A 130 10.53 -17.80 23.92
N ILE A 131 9.25 -18.06 24.18
CA ILE A 131 8.39 -17.22 25.01
C ILE A 131 7.67 -18.08 26.02
N ASP A 132 7.79 -17.75 27.30
CA ASP A 132 6.95 -18.33 28.34
C ASP A 132 5.62 -17.59 28.37
N VAL A 133 4.53 -18.32 28.14
CA VAL A 133 3.15 -17.81 28.15
C VAL A 133 2.45 -18.35 29.38
N THR A 134 2.09 -17.46 30.30
CA THR A 134 1.44 -17.82 31.56
C THR A 134 -0.02 -17.40 31.52
N VAL A 135 -0.93 -18.36 31.76
CA VAL A 135 -2.38 -18.19 31.67
C VAL A 135 -3.06 -18.63 32.97
N ARG A 136 -4.16 -17.97 33.34
CA ARG A 136 -4.97 -18.37 34.50
C ARG A 136 -5.85 -19.56 34.14
N THR A 137 -5.77 -20.63 34.93
CA THR A 137 -6.47 -21.90 34.72
C THR A 137 -7.13 -22.46 36.00
N PRO A 138 -7.99 -21.69 36.70
CA PRO A 138 -8.67 -22.18 37.90
C PRO A 138 -9.56 -23.39 37.56
N GLY A 139 -9.50 -24.43 38.39
CA GLY A 139 -10.18 -25.70 38.12
C GLY A 139 -9.66 -26.40 36.87
N LYS A 140 -8.38 -26.18 36.50
CA LYS A 140 -7.75 -26.67 35.26
C LYS A 140 -8.47 -26.23 33.97
N ARG A 141 -9.13 -25.07 33.98
CA ARG A 141 -9.83 -24.51 32.82
C ARG A 141 -9.39 -23.08 32.58
N VAL A 142 -9.14 -22.73 31.32
CA VAL A 142 -8.83 -21.35 30.93
C VAL A 142 -9.95 -20.43 31.40
N THR A 143 -9.59 -19.36 32.09
CA THR A 143 -10.50 -18.23 32.34
C THR A 143 -10.14 -17.05 31.46
N TYR A 144 -11.14 -16.46 30.81
CA TYR A 144 -10.99 -15.22 30.06
C TYR A 144 -11.43 -13.98 30.85
N GLU A 145 -12.10 -14.19 32.00
CA GLU A 145 -12.59 -13.11 32.86
C GLU A 145 -11.52 -12.69 33.86
N GLY A 146 -11.41 -11.37 34.06
CA GLY A 146 -10.45 -10.78 34.96
C GLY A 146 -10.49 -9.26 34.93
N ASP A 147 -9.56 -8.66 35.68
CA ASP A 147 -9.43 -7.23 35.96
C ASP A 147 -8.34 -6.54 35.15
N ALA A 148 -7.57 -7.28 34.35
CA ALA A 148 -6.52 -6.70 33.53
C ALA A 148 -7.11 -5.88 32.37
N ARG A 149 -6.61 -4.65 32.21
CA ARG A 149 -6.96 -3.72 31.14
C ARG A 149 -5.78 -3.59 30.18
N ILE A 150 -6.06 -3.56 28.89
CA ILE A 150 -5.08 -3.19 27.85
C ILE A 150 -5.72 -2.12 26.96
N ASP A 151 -4.95 -1.09 26.61
CA ASP A 151 -5.46 -0.02 25.75
C ASP A 151 -5.73 -0.52 24.33
N GLY A 152 -6.82 -0.03 23.74
CA GLY A 152 -7.35 -0.51 22.45
C GLY A 152 -8.35 -1.66 22.54
N VAL A 153 -8.66 -2.19 23.74
CA VAL A 153 -9.73 -3.17 23.96
C VAL A 153 -10.70 -2.67 25.02
N ALA A 154 -12.00 -2.79 24.77
CA ALA A 154 -13.02 -2.41 25.73
C ALA A 154 -13.13 -3.41 26.89
N GLY A 155 -13.35 -2.91 28.11
CA GLY A 155 -13.55 -3.72 29.30
C GLY A 155 -12.25 -4.28 29.90
N THR A 156 -12.37 -5.36 30.67
CA THR A 156 -11.27 -6.05 31.33
C THR A 156 -11.33 -7.55 31.02
N ALA A 157 -10.21 -8.25 31.18
CA ALA A 157 -10.11 -9.69 30.95
C ALA A 157 -9.00 -10.31 31.83
N ALA A 158 -8.91 -11.64 31.81
CA ALA A 158 -7.82 -12.35 32.49
C ALA A 158 -6.45 -11.95 31.91
N PRO A 159 -5.43 -11.71 32.77
CA PRO A 159 -4.09 -11.42 32.31
C PRO A 159 -3.42 -12.67 31.71
N ILE A 160 -2.67 -12.44 30.65
CA ILE A 160 -1.79 -13.40 30.01
C ILE A 160 -0.40 -12.78 30.00
N LEU A 161 0.52 -13.36 30.76
CA LEU A 161 1.90 -12.88 30.82
C LEU A 161 2.69 -13.53 29.69
N LEU A 162 3.30 -12.69 28.84
CA LEU A 162 4.23 -13.10 27.80
C LEU A 162 5.63 -12.72 28.25
N ASN A 163 6.51 -13.70 28.44
CA ASN A 163 7.90 -13.47 28.84
C ASN A 163 8.87 -13.96 27.75
N PHE A 164 9.46 -13.03 27.01
CA PHE A 164 10.40 -13.29 25.92
C PHE A 164 11.79 -13.56 26.50
N LEU A 165 12.36 -14.72 26.19
CA LEU A 165 13.60 -15.20 26.82
C LEU A 165 14.85 -14.92 25.98
N ASP A 166 14.72 -14.96 24.66
CA ASP A 166 15.87 -14.89 23.74
C ASP A 166 15.49 -14.29 22.38
N ALA A 167 14.63 -13.28 22.41
CA ALA A 167 14.21 -12.56 21.20
C ALA A 167 15.28 -11.56 20.69
N TRP A 168 16.50 -11.63 21.23
CA TRP A 168 17.58 -10.67 21.02
C TRP A 168 18.42 -11.08 19.81
N GLY A 169 18.33 -10.33 18.71
CA GLY A 169 18.97 -10.67 17.44
C GLY A 169 18.25 -11.77 16.66
N ALA A 170 16.95 -11.96 16.88
CA ALA A 170 16.20 -13.07 16.30
C ALA A 170 16.19 -13.11 14.76
N VAL A 171 16.35 -11.96 14.10
CA VAL A 171 16.37 -11.85 12.63
C VAL A 171 17.79 -11.64 12.10
N THR A 172 18.58 -10.84 12.80
CA THR A 172 19.90 -10.38 12.34
C THR A 172 21.07 -11.12 12.99
N GLY A 173 20.81 -11.94 14.00
CA GLY A 173 21.79 -12.64 14.81
C GLY A 173 22.44 -11.80 15.91
N LYS A 174 22.13 -10.50 16.02
CA LYS A 174 22.73 -9.59 17.02
C LYS A 174 21.71 -8.58 17.55
N VAL A 175 21.82 -8.21 18.83
CA VAL A 175 20.95 -7.16 19.42
C VAL A 175 21.16 -5.82 18.74
N PHE A 176 22.42 -5.46 18.48
CA PHE A 176 22.81 -4.27 17.71
C PHE A 176 23.48 -4.74 16.42
N PRO A 177 22.74 -4.84 15.30
CA PRO A 177 23.24 -5.49 14.08
C PRO A 177 24.43 -4.76 13.45
N THR A 178 24.51 -3.44 13.63
CA THR A 178 25.60 -2.58 13.16
C THR A 178 26.86 -2.70 14.03
N GLY A 179 26.75 -3.32 15.21
CA GLY A 179 27.80 -3.35 16.22
C GLY A 179 27.85 -2.08 17.08
N LEU A 180 27.05 -1.07 16.77
CA LEU A 180 26.97 0.19 17.50
C LEU A 180 25.61 0.35 18.17
N ARG A 181 25.58 1.01 19.34
CA ARG A 181 24.31 1.37 20.00
C ARG A 181 23.70 2.64 19.39
N ILE A 182 24.53 3.51 18.80
CA ILE A 182 24.14 4.69 18.02
C ILE A 182 24.95 4.68 16.71
N ASP A 183 24.24 4.76 15.60
CA ASP A 183 24.76 5.01 14.26
C ASP A 183 24.44 6.46 13.85
N THR A 184 25.19 7.01 12.90
CA THR A 184 24.86 8.30 12.27
C THR A 184 24.53 8.06 10.80
N ILE A 185 23.29 8.35 10.41
CA ILE A 185 22.80 8.20 9.04
C ILE A 185 22.34 9.57 8.55
N ASP A 186 22.95 10.06 7.46
CA ASP A 186 22.66 11.38 6.90
C ASP A 186 22.67 12.53 7.94
N GLY A 187 23.59 12.47 8.91
CA GLY A 187 23.73 13.47 9.97
C GLY A 187 22.71 13.35 11.11
N VAL A 188 21.88 12.30 11.12
CA VAL A 188 20.90 12.00 12.18
C VAL A 188 21.38 10.79 12.98
N GLU A 189 21.38 10.91 14.31
CA GLU A 189 21.65 9.77 15.20
C GLU A 189 20.47 8.80 15.20
N VAL A 190 20.76 7.52 15.04
CA VAL A 190 19.76 6.44 15.08
C VAL A 190 20.27 5.27 15.92
N THR A 191 19.36 4.50 16.50
CA THR A 191 19.69 3.18 17.07
C THR A 191 19.08 2.10 16.19
N CYS A 192 19.95 1.26 15.61
CA CYS A 192 19.55 0.04 14.91
C CYS A 192 19.56 -1.13 15.90
N ILE A 193 18.38 -1.63 16.28
CA ILE A 193 18.24 -2.69 17.28
C ILE A 193 17.37 -3.83 16.74
N ASP A 194 17.74 -5.08 17.03
CA ASP A 194 16.93 -6.26 16.80
C ASP A 194 16.61 -6.93 18.14
N ALA A 195 15.48 -6.53 18.72
CA ALA A 195 14.97 -7.06 19.98
C ALA A 195 13.48 -7.35 19.79
N ALA A 196 13.15 -8.62 19.56
CA ALA A 196 11.87 -9.13 19.08
C ALA A 196 11.42 -8.66 17.68
N MET A 197 11.97 -7.55 17.19
CA MET A 197 11.76 -6.99 15.86
C MET A 197 12.95 -6.09 15.50
N PRO A 198 13.45 -6.12 14.24
CA PRO A 198 14.40 -5.13 13.76
C PRO A 198 13.76 -3.74 13.67
N LEU A 199 14.33 -2.77 14.40
CA LEU A 199 13.89 -1.38 14.47
C LEU A 199 15.03 -0.44 14.08
N MET A 200 14.66 0.65 13.40
CA MET A 200 15.47 1.86 13.31
C MET A 200 14.77 2.92 14.17
N ILE A 201 15.40 3.28 15.29
CA ILE A 201 14.86 4.23 16.27
C ILE A 201 15.57 5.57 16.06
N VAL A 202 14.81 6.66 16.02
CA VAL A 202 15.31 8.03 15.85
C VAL A 202 14.55 8.96 16.79
N ARG A 203 15.20 10.02 17.29
CA ARG A 203 14.52 11.00 18.13
C ARG A 203 13.59 11.87 17.28
N ALA A 204 12.37 12.09 17.74
CA ALA A 204 11.37 12.86 17.01
C ALA A 204 11.88 14.28 16.65
N HIS A 205 12.56 14.95 17.58
CA HIS A 205 13.04 16.32 17.39
C HIS A 205 14.15 16.43 16.34
N ASP A 206 14.96 15.37 16.15
CA ASP A 206 16.00 15.33 15.11
C ASP A 206 15.39 15.37 13.69
N LEU A 207 14.09 15.05 13.57
CA LEU A 207 13.31 15.11 12.33
C LEU A 207 12.26 16.23 12.32
N GLY A 208 12.36 17.20 13.25
CA GLY A 208 11.50 18.38 13.27
C GLY A 208 10.06 18.12 13.74
N VAL A 209 9.82 17.02 14.46
CA VAL A 209 8.51 16.70 15.06
C VAL A 209 8.61 16.50 16.57
N THR A 210 7.49 16.63 17.27
CA THR A 210 7.45 16.54 18.74
C THR A 210 7.43 15.10 19.24
N GLY A 211 6.90 14.17 18.44
CA GLY A 211 6.61 12.78 18.85
C GLY A 211 5.22 12.60 19.47
N GLY A 212 4.51 13.70 19.74
CA GLY A 212 3.16 13.73 20.29
C GLY A 212 2.05 13.69 19.24
N GLU A 213 2.38 13.86 17.95
CA GLU A 213 1.42 13.99 16.86
C GLU A 213 0.50 12.77 16.73
N LYS A 214 -0.73 12.99 16.24
CA LYS A 214 -1.65 11.90 15.88
C LYS A 214 -1.15 11.19 14.61
N PRO A 215 -1.43 9.89 14.43
CA PRO A 215 -1.03 9.13 13.24
C PRO A 215 -1.38 9.83 11.93
N ALA A 216 -2.59 10.36 11.80
CA ALA A 216 -3.03 11.06 10.59
C ALA A 216 -2.19 12.31 10.26
N ALA A 217 -1.68 13.02 11.27
CA ALA A 217 -0.83 14.19 11.05
C ALA A 217 0.56 13.77 10.55
N LEU A 218 1.14 12.71 11.13
CA LEU A 218 2.40 12.13 10.67
C LEU A 218 2.28 11.55 9.26
N ASP A 219 1.19 10.84 8.98
CA ASP A 219 0.90 10.26 7.66
C ASP A 219 0.68 11.32 6.57
N SER A 220 0.26 12.53 6.95
CA SER A 220 0.10 13.65 6.02
C SER A 220 1.39 14.44 5.78
N ASN A 221 2.45 14.20 6.57
CA ASN A 221 3.71 14.91 6.47
C ASN A 221 4.67 14.16 5.52
N THR A 222 4.55 14.42 4.22
CA THR A 222 5.32 13.73 3.17
C THR A 222 6.83 13.91 3.35
N VAL A 223 7.28 15.11 3.75
CA VAL A 223 8.71 15.41 4.00
C VAL A 223 9.28 14.52 5.11
N LEU A 224 8.54 14.36 6.21
CA LEU A 224 8.94 13.44 7.29
C LEU A 224 8.99 11.99 6.81
N LEU A 225 7.97 11.54 6.05
CA LEU A 225 7.90 10.16 5.58
C LEU A 225 9.02 9.83 4.59
N GLU A 226 9.35 10.74 3.68
CA GLU A 226 10.49 10.59 2.76
C GLU A 226 11.81 10.54 3.52
N ARG A 227 11.99 11.42 4.52
CA ARG A 227 13.18 11.43 5.35
C ARG A 227 13.33 10.14 6.17
N LEU A 228 12.26 9.68 6.80
CA LEU A 228 12.21 8.42 7.54
C LEU A 228 12.52 7.21 6.65
N GLU A 229 11.96 7.16 5.44
CA GLU A 229 12.21 6.07 4.49
C GLU A 229 13.67 6.04 4.06
N LYS A 230 14.28 7.20 3.75
CA LYS A 230 15.71 7.29 3.40
C LYS A 230 16.59 6.71 4.51
N LEU A 231 16.35 7.15 5.76
CA LEU A 231 17.07 6.62 6.93
C LEU A 231 16.84 5.12 7.10
N ARG A 232 15.60 4.64 6.91
CA ARG A 232 15.24 3.22 7.04
C ARG A 232 15.96 2.34 6.02
N LEU A 233 16.07 2.78 4.77
CA LEU A 233 16.76 2.03 3.71
C LEU A 233 18.26 1.89 4.02
N GLN A 234 18.90 2.98 4.44
CA GLN A 234 20.31 2.96 4.86
C GLN A 234 20.52 2.11 6.12
N ALA A 235 19.64 2.23 7.11
CA ALA A 235 19.68 1.38 8.30
C ALA A 235 19.53 -0.11 7.95
N GLY A 236 18.63 -0.46 7.01
CA GLY A 236 18.49 -1.84 6.53
C GLY A 236 19.77 -2.41 5.95
N LEU A 237 20.52 -1.63 5.16
CA LEU A 237 21.83 -2.01 4.65
C LEU A 237 22.84 -2.21 5.79
N LEU A 238 22.93 -1.26 6.73
CA LEU A 238 23.84 -1.33 7.87
C LEU A 238 23.54 -2.51 8.80
N MET A 239 22.27 -2.89 8.92
CA MET A 239 21.81 -4.03 9.72
C MET A 239 22.05 -5.39 9.04
N GLY A 240 22.58 -5.40 7.80
CA GLY A 240 22.77 -6.63 7.02
C GLY A 240 21.49 -7.24 6.45
N LEU A 241 20.39 -6.47 6.38
CA LEU A 241 19.10 -6.92 5.86
C LEU A 241 18.99 -6.82 4.32
N GLY A 242 19.96 -6.17 3.67
CA GLY A 242 19.98 -5.95 2.22
C GLY A 242 19.04 -4.82 1.76
N ASP A 243 18.54 -4.91 0.53
CA ASP A 243 17.56 -3.95 0.01
C ASP A 243 16.20 -4.19 0.69
N VAL A 244 15.83 -3.25 1.56
CA VAL A 244 14.59 -3.30 2.34
C VAL A 244 13.48 -2.44 1.75
N SER A 245 13.59 -1.96 0.50
CA SER A 245 12.58 -1.11 -0.16
C SER A 245 11.20 -1.78 -0.30
N GLY A 246 11.19 -3.09 -0.55
CA GLY A 246 9.98 -3.93 -0.56
C GLY A 246 9.71 -4.66 0.77
N SER A 247 10.54 -4.42 1.79
CA SER A 247 10.46 -5.12 3.08
C SER A 247 9.66 -4.33 4.10
N VAL A 248 9.01 -5.05 5.03
CA VAL A 248 8.34 -4.45 6.18
C VAL A 248 9.28 -4.24 7.37
N ILE A 249 10.55 -4.67 7.28
CA ILE A 249 11.60 -4.48 8.30
C ILE A 249 12.81 -3.76 7.68
N PRO A 250 13.62 -3.02 8.47
CA PRO A 250 13.37 -2.66 9.87
C PRO A 250 12.20 -1.68 9.98
N LYS A 251 11.60 -1.58 11.16
CA LYS A 251 10.48 -0.66 11.42
C LYS A 251 11.05 0.71 11.81
N PRO A 252 10.71 1.80 11.11
CA PRO A 252 11.04 3.14 11.59
C PRO A 252 10.22 3.45 12.85
N VAL A 253 10.89 4.03 13.84
CA VAL A 253 10.26 4.44 15.09
C VAL A 253 10.77 5.82 15.49
N LEU A 254 9.85 6.76 15.69
CA LEU A 254 10.15 8.02 16.36
C LEU A 254 10.00 7.84 17.86
N VAL A 255 10.94 8.36 18.64
CA VAL A 255 10.85 8.41 20.11
C VAL A 255 11.01 9.82 20.64
N SER A 256 10.31 10.11 21.73
CA SER A 256 10.46 11.34 22.52
C SER A 256 10.30 11.01 24.01
N ALA A 257 10.64 11.96 24.89
CA ALA A 257 10.46 11.78 26.32
C ALA A 257 9.00 11.41 26.66
N GLY A 258 8.82 10.53 27.65
CA GLY A 258 7.52 10.25 28.24
C GLY A 258 7.21 11.18 29.41
N ASP A 259 6.13 10.87 30.14
CA ASP A 259 5.61 11.67 31.25
C ASP A 259 6.31 11.38 32.59
N SER A 260 7.17 10.36 32.63
CA SER A 260 7.96 9.94 33.80
C SER A 260 9.34 9.42 33.40
N PRO A 261 10.31 9.33 34.34
CA PRO A 261 11.64 8.76 34.07
C PRO A 261 11.64 7.32 33.55
N ASP A 262 10.56 6.58 33.81
CA ASP A 262 10.39 5.18 33.38
C ASP A 262 9.48 5.05 32.16
N SER A 263 9.19 6.15 31.47
CA SER A 263 8.34 6.15 30.30
C SER A 263 8.97 6.82 29.08
N ILE A 264 8.61 6.33 27.90
CA ILE A 264 9.02 6.87 26.60
C ILE A 264 7.81 6.96 25.67
N THR A 265 7.72 8.05 24.92
CA THR A 265 6.69 8.20 23.88
C THR A 265 7.22 7.64 22.57
N SER A 266 6.39 6.86 21.87
CA SER A 266 6.76 6.22 20.60
C SER A 266 5.71 6.40 19.51
N ARG A 267 6.19 6.59 18.27
CA ARG A 267 5.40 6.51 17.03
C ARG A 267 6.02 5.48 16.12
N TYR A 268 5.30 4.37 15.97
CA TYR A 268 5.77 3.17 15.27
C TYR A 268 5.20 3.11 13.86
N PHE A 269 6.04 2.88 12.85
CA PHE A 269 5.62 2.89 11.45
C PHE A 269 5.61 1.49 10.84
N THR A 270 4.61 1.22 10.00
CA THR A 270 4.49 0.02 9.18
C THR A 270 4.71 0.32 7.70
N PRO A 271 5.95 0.19 7.22
CA PRO A 271 7.00 1.20 7.36
C PRO A 271 6.63 2.60 6.82
N ARG A 272 5.56 2.73 6.04
CA ARG A 272 5.14 3.98 5.36
C ARG A 272 3.93 4.67 6.00
N ARG A 273 3.32 4.05 7.00
CA ARG A 273 2.20 4.62 7.77
C ARG A 273 2.42 4.46 9.26
N CYS A 274 2.10 5.49 10.02
CA CYS A 274 2.10 5.47 11.47
C CYS A 274 1.00 4.52 11.98
N HIS A 275 1.37 3.59 12.84
CA HIS A 275 0.46 2.66 13.45
C HIS A 275 -0.47 3.40 14.42
N ALA A 276 -1.76 3.08 14.40
CA ALA A 276 -2.78 3.74 15.22
C ALA A 276 -2.65 3.43 16.74
N SER A 277 -1.85 2.44 17.09
CA SER A 277 -1.49 2.02 18.45
C SER A 277 0.01 1.67 18.46
N HIS A 278 0.42 0.48 18.93
CA HIS A 278 1.78 -0.01 18.81
C HIS A 278 1.84 -1.54 18.67
N ALA A 279 2.85 -2.06 17.97
CA ALA A 279 3.11 -3.51 17.95
C ALA A 279 3.79 -3.94 19.27
N VAL A 280 3.42 -5.12 19.81
CA VAL A 280 4.05 -5.68 21.02
C VAL A 280 5.54 -5.89 20.85
N THR A 281 5.96 -6.49 19.74
CA THR A 281 7.37 -6.75 19.43
C THR A 281 8.13 -5.44 19.22
N GLY A 282 7.50 -4.45 18.60
CA GLY A 282 8.04 -3.09 18.53
C GLY A 282 8.20 -2.46 19.91
N ALA A 283 7.23 -2.65 20.82
CA ALA A 283 7.28 -2.05 22.15
C ALA A 283 8.40 -2.65 23.00
N ILE A 284 8.61 -3.97 22.89
CA ILE A 284 9.78 -4.65 23.45
C ILE A 284 11.06 -4.03 22.88
N GLY A 285 11.21 -3.91 21.56
CA GLY A 285 12.42 -3.35 20.98
C GLY A 285 12.70 -1.90 21.40
N VAL A 286 11.67 -1.05 21.47
CA VAL A 286 11.82 0.33 21.96
C VAL A 286 12.18 0.38 23.43
N LEU A 287 11.51 -0.39 24.29
CA LEU A 287 11.77 -0.38 25.73
C LEU A 287 13.08 -1.09 26.10
N SER A 288 13.51 -2.09 25.32
CA SER A 288 14.86 -2.65 25.39
C SER A 288 15.90 -1.60 25.04
N ALA A 289 15.71 -0.83 23.96
CA ALA A 289 16.61 0.28 23.63
C ALA A 289 16.59 1.37 24.71
N PHE A 290 15.43 1.71 25.26
CA PHE A 290 15.28 2.68 26.34
C PHE A 290 15.95 2.24 27.64
N ALA A 291 15.91 0.93 27.94
CA ALA A 291 16.53 0.35 29.12
C ALA A 291 18.07 0.28 29.02
N LEU A 292 18.56 -0.08 27.82
CA LEU A 292 19.99 -0.20 27.55
C LEU A 292 20.66 1.19 27.48
N PRO A 293 21.82 1.39 28.12
CA PRO A 293 22.54 2.66 28.02
C PRO A 293 23.07 2.92 26.60
N GLY A 294 23.29 4.18 26.27
CA GLY A 294 24.00 4.57 25.04
C GLY A 294 23.21 4.34 23.76
N THR A 295 21.87 4.35 23.82
CA THR A 295 20.99 4.37 22.64
C THR A 295 20.37 5.76 22.48
N VAL A 296 19.81 6.06 21.31
CA VAL A 296 19.08 7.33 21.09
C VAL A 296 17.80 7.45 21.93
N ALA A 297 17.28 6.32 22.41
CA ALA A 297 16.11 6.24 23.28
C ALA A 297 16.48 6.48 24.75
N SER A 298 17.65 6.04 25.20
CA SER A 298 18.07 6.11 26.60
C SER A 298 18.41 7.53 27.05
N ALA A 299 17.86 7.96 28.19
CA ALA A 299 18.22 9.22 28.84
C ALA A 299 19.35 9.06 29.88
N SER A 300 19.41 7.90 30.54
CA SER A 300 20.41 7.57 31.56
C SER A 300 20.63 6.06 31.64
N ALA A 301 21.82 5.64 32.09
CA ALA A 301 22.10 4.23 32.34
C ALA A 301 21.25 3.68 33.49
N ARG A 302 20.77 2.45 33.34
CA ARG A 302 20.03 1.70 34.38
C ARG A 302 20.90 0.62 34.99
N GLU A 303 20.70 0.34 36.28
CA GLU A 303 21.39 -0.75 36.98
C GLU A 303 20.89 -2.14 36.50
N PRO A 304 21.67 -3.21 36.70
CA PRO A 304 21.21 -4.57 36.46
C PRO A 304 19.95 -4.89 37.28
N GLY A 305 19.05 -5.71 36.74
CA GLY A 305 17.80 -6.10 37.40
C GLY A 305 16.55 -5.83 36.55
N ARG A 306 15.39 -5.93 37.19
CA ARG A 306 14.07 -5.77 36.54
C ARG A 306 13.60 -4.32 36.60
N HIS A 307 13.16 -3.80 35.46
CA HIS A 307 12.67 -2.44 35.31
C HIS A 307 11.28 -2.45 34.68
N ASN A 308 10.30 -1.88 35.36
CA ASN A 308 8.95 -1.70 34.81
C ASN A 308 8.93 -0.41 34.00
N LEU A 309 8.86 -0.54 32.68
CA LEU A 309 8.93 0.59 31.75
C LEU A 309 7.63 0.73 30.99
N VAL A 310 7.29 1.98 30.67
CA VAL A 310 6.02 2.33 30.03
C VAL A 310 6.29 2.95 28.65
N LEU A 311 5.66 2.41 27.61
CA LEU A 311 5.66 2.99 26.29
C LEU A 311 4.33 3.68 26.03
N LEU A 312 4.35 5.00 25.83
CA LEU A 312 3.20 5.80 25.44
C LEU A 312 3.06 5.80 23.92
N HIS A 313 1.88 5.44 23.40
CA HIS A 313 1.58 5.35 21.98
C HIS A 313 0.25 6.06 21.66
N PRO A 314 -0.14 6.25 20.39
CA PRO A 314 -1.30 7.09 20.02
C PRO A 314 -2.66 6.70 20.62
N ALA A 315 -2.79 5.51 21.17
CA ALA A 315 -4.04 4.95 21.69
C ALA A 315 -3.99 4.66 23.20
N GLY A 316 -2.90 5.00 23.89
CA GLY A 316 -2.70 4.69 25.30
C GLY A 316 -1.26 4.29 25.61
N GLN A 317 -1.07 3.26 26.43
CA GLN A 317 0.24 2.80 26.86
C GLN A 317 0.42 1.27 26.81
N ILE A 318 1.68 0.84 26.81
CA ILE A 318 2.11 -0.54 26.96
C ILE A 318 3.17 -0.62 28.05
N ASP A 319 2.90 -1.42 29.08
CA ASP A 319 3.86 -1.68 30.15
C ASP A 319 4.67 -2.95 29.81
N VAL A 320 5.99 -2.88 29.98
CA VAL A 320 6.92 -4.00 29.80
C VAL A 320 7.92 -4.00 30.96
N GLU A 321 8.05 -5.15 31.62
CA GLU A 321 9.15 -5.42 32.54
C GLU A 321 10.37 -5.88 31.73
N VAL A 322 11.46 -5.13 31.75
CA VAL A 322 12.72 -5.48 31.09
C VAL A 322 13.74 -5.90 32.15
N GLU A 323 14.28 -7.11 32.05
CA GLU A 323 15.36 -7.60 32.91
C GLU A 323 16.70 -7.39 32.23
N LEU A 324 17.57 -6.59 32.85
CA LEU A 324 18.93 -6.31 32.39
C LEU A 324 19.96 -7.11 33.19
N GLU A 325 21.01 -7.56 32.49
CA GLU A 325 22.24 -8.08 33.09
C GLU A 325 23.45 -7.28 32.60
N GLY A 326 24.51 -7.21 33.41
CA GLY A 326 25.69 -6.40 33.10
C GLY A 326 25.49 -4.90 33.33
N ARG A 327 26.57 -4.12 33.21
CA ARG A 327 26.59 -2.67 33.46
C ARG A 327 27.21 -1.94 32.27
N ALA A 328 26.82 -0.68 32.09
CA ALA A 328 27.37 0.20 31.05
C ALA A 328 27.41 -0.50 29.66
N ASP A 329 28.56 -0.58 29.03
CA ASP A 329 28.72 -1.14 27.69
C ASP A 329 28.46 -2.65 27.61
N ASP A 330 28.61 -3.38 28.73
CA ASP A 330 28.32 -4.81 28.84
C ASP A 330 26.84 -5.11 29.16
N ALA A 331 26.00 -4.08 29.32
CA ALA A 331 24.59 -4.28 29.63
C ALA A 331 23.86 -4.98 28.48
N THR A 332 23.12 -6.03 28.80
CA THR A 332 22.32 -6.85 27.87
C THR A 332 20.92 -7.06 28.39
N VAL A 333 19.98 -7.34 27.48
CA VAL A 333 18.61 -7.72 27.87
C VAL A 333 18.56 -9.22 28.06
N LYS A 334 18.12 -9.66 29.24
CA LYS A 334 17.94 -11.06 29.56
C LYS A 334 16.52 -11.53 29.28
N ALA A 335 15.54 -10.71 29.64
CA ALA A 335 14.12 -11.02 29.44
C ALA A 335 13.31 -9.73 29.22
N ALA A 336 12.20 -9.84 28.50
CA ALA A 336 11.15 -8.82 28.48
C ALA A 336 9.78 -9.45 28.66
N ALA A 337 9.05 -9.00 29.67
CA ALA A 337 7.75 -9.53 30.04
C ALA A 337 6.66 -8.46 29.93
N LEU A 338 5.49 -8.84 29.44
CA LEU A 338 4.34 -7.94 29.38
C LEU A 338 3.01 -8.68 29.54
N VAL A 339 2.01 -7.95 30.03
CA VAL A 339 0.65 -8.47 30.20
C VAL A 339 -0.17 -8.19 28.95
N ARG A 340 -0.82 -9.22 28.43
CA ARG A 340 -1.86 -9.13 27.40
C ARG A 340 -3.14 -9.79 27.89
N THR A 341 -4.17 -9.74 27.07
CA THR A 341 -5.42 -10.45 27.32
C THR A 341 -5.86 -11.12 26.03
N ALA A 342 -6.55 -12.25 26.11
CA ALA A 342 -7.16 -12.92 24.97
C ALA A 342 -8.62 -13.28 25.29
N ARG A 343 -9.41 -13.59 24.27
CA ARG A 343 -10.77 -14.11 24.41
C ARG A 343 -11.14 -14.97 23.22
N LYS A 344 -11.65 -16.18 23.46
CA LYS A 344 -12.32 -16.97 22.42
C LYS A 344 -13.62 -16.27 22.00
N ILE A 345 -13.79 -16.03 20.70
CA ILE A 345 -14.97 -15.35 20.14
C ILE A 345 -15.97 -16.39 19.65
N MET A 346 -15.51 -17.33 18.82
CA MET A 346 -16.30 -18.42 18.25
C MET A 346 -15.41 -19.62 17.98
N GLN A 347 -16.01 -20.81 17.97
CA GLN A 347 -15.37 -22.07 17.59
C GLN A 347 -16.39 -22.89 16.80
N GLY A 348 -15.94 -23.52 15.72
CA GLY A 348 -16.78 -24.38 14.90
C GLY A 348 -16.08 -24.79 13.61
N GLU A 349 -16.88 -25.20 12.65
CA GLU A 349 -16.44 -25.59 11.32
C GLU A 349 -16.50 -24.41 10.35
N MET A 350 -15.44 -24.24 9.57
CA MET A 350 -15.31 -23.21 8.54
C MET A 350 -15.34 -23.86 7.16
N GLN A 351 -16.26 -23.41 6.32
CA GLN A 351 -16.33 -23.85 4.94
C GLN A 351 -15.38 -23.00 4.09
N LEU A 352 -14.38 -23.63 3.48
CA LEU A 352 -13.49 -22.94 2.56
C LEU A 352 -14.03 -23.02 1.13
N PRO A 353 -13.96 -21.93 0.36
CA PRO A 353 -14.46 -21.94 -1.00
C PRO A 353 -13.51 -22.73 -1.92
N ASP A 354 -14.07 -23.62 -2.75
CA ASP A 354 -13.29 -24.52 -3.63
C ASP A 354 -12.31 -23.74 -4.55
N TYR A 355 -12.64 -22.50 -4.91
CA TYR A 355 -11.82 -21.66 -5.80
C TYR A 355 -10.43 -21.33 -5.23
N VAL A 356 -10.22 -21.46 -3.91
CA VAL A 356 -8.89 -21.22 -3.33
C VAL A 356 -7.95 -22.40 -3.55
N PHE A 357 -8.48 -23.61 -3.59
CA PHE A 357 -7.70 -24.85 -3.79
C PHE A 357 -7.58 -25.27 -5.24
N THR A 358 -8.42 -24.73 -6.12
CA THR A 358 -8.17 -24.81 -7.55
C THR A 358 -6.94 -23.97 -7.88
N ARG A 359 -5.76 -24.60 -7.82
CA ARG A 359 -4.73 -24.28 -8.82
C ARG A 359 -5.43 -24.42 -10.18
N PRO A 360 -5.26 -23.52 -11.15
CA PRO A 360 -5.56 -23.89 -12.51
C PRO A 360 -4.76 -25.17 -12.76
N GLU A 361 -5.46 -26.29 -12.94
CA GLU A 361 -4.80 -27.55 -13.21
C GLU A 361 -3.76 -27.30 -14.29
N THR A 362 -2.53 -27.71 -14.03
CA THR A 362 -1.56 -27.99 -15.07
C THR A 362 -2.09 -29.18 -15.85
N VAL A 363 -3.18 -28.98 -16.58
CA VAL A 363 -3.69 -29.92 -17.55
C VAL A 363 -2.55 -30.07 -18.54
N ALA A 364 -2.00 -31.27 -18.58
CA ALA A 364 -1.09 -31.71 -19.62
C ALA A 364 -1.58 -31.13 -20.95
N ARG A 365 -0.69 -30.41 -21.65
CA ARG A 365 -0.92 -29.74 -22.94
C ARG A 365 -1.93 -30.51 -23.81
N GLN A 366 -3.19 -30.13 -23.71
CA GLN A 366 -4.14 -30.15 -24.80
C GLN A 366 -4.53 -28.70 -25.03
N SER A 367 -4.57 -28.33 -26.29
CA SER A 367 -4.87 -26.98 -26.78
C SER A 367 -6.29 -26.54 -26.39
N ALA A 368 -6.47 -26.08 -25.16
CA ALA A 368 -7.66 -25.31 -24.79
C ALA A 368 -7.42 -23.85 -25.16
N THR A 369 -8.21 -23.35 -26.09
CA THR A 369 -8.18 -21.99 -26.63
C THR A 369 -8.47 -20.95 -25.54
N PHE A 370 -7.69 -19.88 -25.48
CA PHE A 370 -7.98 -18.68 -24.69
C PHE A 370 -9.35 -18.08 -25.12
N PRO A 371 -10.12 -17.45 -24.21
CA PRO A 371 -9.93 -17.32 -22.76
C PRO A 371 -10.55 -18.47 -21.94
N ARG A 372 -9.90 -18.83 -20.82
CA ARG A 372 -10.28 -19.95 -19.93
C ARG A 372 -11.03 -19.54 -18.65
N LYS A 373 -10.94 -18.29 -18.25
CA LYS A 373 -11.55 -17.69 -17.05
C LYS A 373 -11.98 -16.25 -17.39
N PRO A 374 -12.77 -15.57 -16.54
CA PRO A 374 -13.08 -14.16 -16.73
C PRO A 374 -11.81 -13.31 -16.90
N ILE A 375 -11.90 -12.30 -17.76
CA ILE A 375 -10.84 -11.33 -17.98
C ILE A 375 -11.11 -10.13 -17.06
N THR A 376 -10.09 -9.58 -16.42
CA THR A 376 -10.21 -8.37 -15.60
C THR A 376 -9.40 -7.25 -16.23
N ILE A 377 -10.05 -6.12 -16.51
CA ILE A 377 -9.41 -4.87 -16.93
C ILE A 377 -9.18 -4.01 -15.68
N ILE A 378 -7.91 -3.81 -15.34
CA ILE A 378 -7.47 -2.96 -14.25
C ILE A 378 -7.41 -1.51 -14.76
N VAL A 379 -8.15 -0.62 -14.10
CA VAL A 379 -8.21 0.81 -14.40
C VAL A 379 -7.41 1.59 -13.36
N PRO A 380 -6.44 2.44 -13.76
CA PRO A 380 -5.51 3.12 -12.84
C PRO A 380 -6.09 4.33 -12.10
N THR A 381 -7.40 4.54 -12.18
CA THR A 381 -8.09 5.69 -11.59
C THR A 381 -9.27 5.23 -10.74
N ARG A 382 -9.74 6.09 -9.83
CA ARG A 382 -11.01 5.85 -9.10
C ARG A 382 -12.17 5.66 -10.08
N ALA A 383 -13.19 4.92 -9.64
CA ALA A 383 -14.41 4.71 -10.40
C ALA A 383 -15.14 6.04 -10.67
N GLY A 384 -15.87 6.10 -11.79
CA GLY A 384 -16.64 7.28 -12.20
C GLY A 384 -15.86 8.32 -13.02
N GLY A 385 -14.56 8.11 -13.27
CA GLY A 385 -13.77 8.95 -14.17
C GLY A 385 -13.87 8.54 -15.66
N GLY A 386 -13.24 9.32 -16.53
CA GLY A 386 -13.24 9.05 -17.98
C GLY A 386 -12.67 7.67 -18.36
N ASN A 387 -11.53 7.29 -17.75
CA ASN A 387 -10.89 5.99 -17.98
C ASN A 387 -11.80 4.82 -17.56
N ASP A 388 -12.46 4.94 -16.41
CA ASP A 388 -13.41 3.93 -15.91
C ASP A 388 -14.61 3.78 -16.85
N THR A 389 -15.16 4.89 -17.31
CA THR A 389 -16.31 4.91 -18.23
C THR A 389 -15.94 4.22 -19.56
N MET A 390 -14.80 4.57 -20.16
CA MET A 390 -14.32 3.93 -21.39
C MET A 390 -14.06 2.43 -21.20
N ALA A 391 -13.40 2.05 -20.10
CA ALA A 391 -13.13 0.65 -19.79
C ALA A 391 -14.41 -0.18 -19.65
N ARG A 392 -15.44 0.35 -18.98
CA ARG A 392 -16.75 -0.33 -18.81
C ARG A 392 -17.51 -0.47 -20.13
N ILE A 393 -17.46 0.54 -21.00
CA ILE A 393 -18.07 0.43 -22.35
C ILE A 393 -17.39 -0.70 -23.13
N ILE A 394 -16.06 -0.75 -23.14
CA ILE A 394 -15.31 -1.79 -23.85
C ILE A 394 -15.56 -3.17 -23.24
N ALA A 395 -15.52 -3.29 -21.91
CA ALA A 395 -15.71 -4.56 -21.21
C ALA A 395 -17.09 -5.19 -21.52
N ALA A 396 -18.14 -4.37 -21.54
CA ALA A 396 -19.50 -4.84 -21.85
C ALA A 396 -19.60 -5.45 -23.26
N GLU A 397 -18.88 -4.88 -24.24
CA GLU A 397 -18.91 -5.31 -25.64
C GLU A 397 -17.89 -6.42 -25.94
N LEU A 398 -16.81 -6.55 -25.15
CA LEU A 398 -15.85 -7.65 -25.27
C LEU A 398 -16.43 -8.99 -24.80
N LYS A 399 -17.32 -8.98 -23.81
CA LYS A 399 -17.93 -10.20 -23.26
C LYS A 399 -18.52 -11.13 -24.33
N PRO A 400 -19.42 -10.70 -25.24
CA PRO A 400 -19.96 -11.57 -26.28
C PRO A 400 -18.91 -12.05 -27.30
N LEU A 401 -17.85 -11.27 -27.56
CA LEU A 401 -16.81 -11.61 -28.53
C LEU A 401 -15.78 -12.61 -28.00
N LEU A 402 -15.47 -12.52 -26.70
CA LEU A 402 -14.49 -13.37 -26.04
C LEU A 402 -15.11 -14.59 -25.37
N GLY A 403 -16.44 -14.63 -25.25
CA GLY A 403 -17.18 -15.75 -24.65
C GLY A 403 -16.95 -15.91 -23.14
N GLN A 404 -16.38 -14.90 -22.49
CA GLN A 404 -16.09 -14.85 -21.06
C GLN A 404 -16.47 -13.49 -20.49
N GLU A 405 -16.81 -13.45 -19.20
CA GLU A 405 -17.01 -12.19 -18.45
C GLU A 405 -15.76 -11.30 -18.56
N VAL A 406 -15.98 -10.00 -18.72
CA VAL A 406 -14.92 -8.98 -18.69
C VAL A 406 -15.24 -8.01 -17.56
N LEU A 407 -14.49 -8.11 -16.47
CA LEU A 407 -14.67 -7.31 -15.26
C LEU A 407 -13.83 -6.04 -15.32
N VAL A 408 -14.28 -4.98 -14.66
CA VAL A 408 -13.53 -3.73 -14.49
C VAL A 408 -13.23 -3.53 -13.01
N ASP A 409 -11.94 -3.47 -12.67
CA ASP A 409 -11.43 -3.24 -11.31
C ASP A 409 -10.63 -1.94 -11.26
N ASN A 410 -11.07 -0.99 -10.42
CA ASN A 410 -10.45 0.32 -10.27
C ASN A 410 -9.41 0.30 -9.15
N ARG A 411 -8.14 0.48 -9.51
CA ARG A 411 -7.02 0.56 -8.56
C ARG A 411 -6.35 1.92 -8.66
N ALA A 412 -6.86 2.87 -7.89
CA ALA A 412 -6.34 4.22 -7.81
C ALA A 412 -5.11 4.33 -6.90
N GLY A 413 -4.33 5.39 -7.08
CA GLY A 413 -3.22 5.79 -6.21
C GLY A 413 -1.89 5.88 -6.95
N ALA A 414 -0.98 6.71 -6.42
CA ALA A 414 0.34 7.00 -6.99
C ALA A 414 0.30 7.30 -8.50
N ASN A 415 -0.69 8.08 -8.94
CA ASN A 415 -0.88 8.50 -10.33
C ASN A 415 -0.94 7.32 -11.32
N GLY A 416 -1.53 6.21 -10.86
CA GLY A 416 -1.71 4.98 -11.63
C GLY A 416 -0.62 3.93 -11.43
N ALA A 417 0.44 4.23 -10.68
CA ALA A 417 1.54 3.29 -10.48
C ALA A 417 1.11 2.01 -9.74
N ILE A 418 0.16 2.10 -8.80
CA ILE A 418 -0.35 0.91 -8.08
C ILE A 418 -0.99 -0.10 -9.05
N ALA A 419 -1.81 0.39 -10.00
CA ALA A 419 -2.41 -0.45 -11.01
C ALA A 419 -1.37 -1.00 -12.00
N SER A 420 -0.44 -0.15 -12.46
CA SER A 420 0.63 -0.56 -13.36
C SER A 420 1.50 -1.67 -12.75
N GLU A 421 1.96 -1.51 -11.51
CA GLU A 421 2.77 -2.50 -10.81
C GLU A 421 2.01 -3.81 -10.58
N TYR A 422 0.72 -3.73 -10.28
CA TYR A 422 -0.12 -4.91 -10.13
C TYR A 422 -0.22 -5.70 -11.43
N VAL A 423 -0.49 -5.04 -12.56
CA VAL A 423 -0.59 -5.72 -13.86
C VAL A 423 0.77 -6.20 -14.34
N ALA A 424 1.84 -5.41 -14.19
CA ALA A 424 3.20 -5.81 -14.54
C ALA A 424 3.64 -7.11 -13.85
N ARG A 425 3.11 -7.39 -12.65
CA ARG A 425 3.40 -8.61 -11.86
C ARG A 425 2.36 -9.72 -12.02
N ALA A 426 1.30 -9.51 -12.80
CA ALA A 426 0.28 -10.51 -13.01
C ALA A 426 0.77 -11.64 -13.93
N GLU A 427 0.08 -12.79 -13.89
CA GLU A 427 0.38 -13.90 -14.80
C GLU A 427 0.22 -13.46 -16.26
N PRO A 428 1.18 -13.73 -17.15
CA PRO A 428 1.12 -13.35 -18.56
C PRO A 428 0.21 -14.28 -19.39
N ASP A 429 -1.00 -14.54 -18.91
CA ASP A 429 -1.97 -15.45 -19.53
C ASP A 429 -3.10 -14.74 -20.30
N GLY A 430 -3.10 -13.40 -20.27
CA GLY A 430 -4.09 -12.54 -20.94
C GLY A 430 -5.40 -12.33 -20.17
N HIS A 431 -5.53 -12.86 -18.94
CA HIS A 431 -6.73 -12.68 -18.12
C HIS A 431 -6.69 -11.44 -17.22
N THR A 432 -5.52 -10.84 -17.04
CA THR A 432 -5.37 -9.53 -16.39
C THR A 432 -4.86 -8.55 -17.41
N LEU A 433 -5.65 -7.52 -17.72
CA LEU A 433 -5.31 -6.47 -18.66
C LEU A 433 -5.28 -5.12 -17.95
N MET A 434 -4.52 -4.17 -18.46
CA MET A 434 -4.48 -2.81 -17.97
C MET A 434 -5.15 -1.88 -18.98
N PHE A 435 -6.08 -1.05 -18.50
CA PHE A 435 -6.48 0.16 -19.21
C PHE A 435 -5.40 1.23 -19.01
N GLY A 436 -4.42 1.24 -19.92
CA GLY A 436 -3.31 2.17 -19.91
C GLY A 436 -3.65 3.48 -20.62
N TYR A 437 -2.91 4.53 -20.30
CA TYR A 437 -3.00 5.81 -20.99
C TYR A 437 -1.65 6.53 -20.93
N VAL A 438 -1.51 7.66 -21.62
CA VAL A 438 -0.25 8.44 -21.67
C VAL A 438 0.32 8.76 -20.28
N GLY A 439 -0.52 8.94 -19.26
CA GLY A 439 -0.07 9.16 -17.89
C GLY A 439 0.70 7.98 -17.31
N THR A 440 0.17 6.75 -17.44
CA THR A 440 0.83 5.54 -16.89
C THR A 440 1.94 4.99 -17.78
N HIS A 441 1.92 5.27 -19.07
CA HIS A 441 2.88 4.66 -20.02
C HIS A 441 3.90 5.64 -20.58
N ALA A 442 3.88 6.91 -20.19
CA ALA A 442 4.88 7.89 -20.62
C ALA A 442 5.16 8.96 -19.55
N MET A 443 4.18 9.79 -19.18
CA MET A 443 4.40 10.98 -18.36
C MET A 443 4.85 10.69 -16.92
N ASN A 444 4.13 9.84 -16.18
CA ASN A 444 4.47 9.53 -14.80
C ASN A 444 5.83 8.79 -14.70
N PRO A 445 6.13 7.77 -15.52
CA PRO A 445 7.45 7.17 -15.58
C PRO A 445 8.57 8.12 -16.02
N ALA A 446 8.27 9.16 -16.81
CA ALA A 446 9.26 10.17 -17.20
C ALA A 446 9.54 11.16 -16.06
N LEU A 447 8.54 11.45 -15.23
CA LEU A 447 8.66 12.39 -14.11
C LEU A 447 9.38 11.79 -12.90
N GLN A 448 9.21 10.49 -12.65
CA GLN A 448 9.73 9.83 -11.46
C GLN A 448 10.03 8.35 -11.67
N LYS A 449 10.87 7.78 -10.79
CA LYS A 449 11.16 6.34 -10.76
C LYS A 449 9.98 5.56 -10.17
N LEU A 450 9.49 4.57 -10.91
CA LEU A 450 8.35 3.73 -10.52
C LEU A 450 8.76 2.25 -10.39
N GLY A 451 7.92 1.44 -9.74
CA GLY A 451 8.14 -0.01 -9.60
C GLY A 451 7.84 -0.84 -10.86
N TYR A 452 7.67 -0.18 -12.01
CA TYR A 452 7.48 -0.78 -13.33
C TYR A 452 8.17 0.06 -14.41
N HIS A 453 8.47 -0.56 -15.55
CA HIS A 453 8.97 0.09 -16.75
C HIS A 453 7.86 0.09 -17.83
N PRO A 454 7.43 1.27 -18.34
CA PRO A 454 6.23 1.39 -19.17
C PRO A 454 6.30 0.67 -20.53
N VAL A 455 7.52 0.43 -21.02
CA VAL A 455 7.76 -0.31 -22.28
C VAL A 455 8.09 -1.79 -22.07
N LYS A 456 8.80 -2.16 -20.99
CA LYS A 456 9.41 -3.50 -20.85
C LYS A 456 8.48 -4.47 -20.13
N ASP A 457 7.63 -3.96 -19.23
CA ASP A 457 6.81 -4.80 -18.36
C ASP A 457 5.39 -5.02 -18.91
N PHE A 458 5.12 -4.54 -20.13
CA PHE A 458 3.81 -4.61 -20.76
C PHE A 458 3.89 -5.06 -22.22
N GLU A 459 2.96 -5.93 -22.61
CA GLU A 459 2.63 -6.20 -24.00
C GLU A 459 1.44 -5.34 -24.44
N PRO A 460 1.61 -4.45 -25.44
CA PRO A 460 0.50 -3.71 -26.02
C PRO A 460 -0.54 -4.66 -26.63
N VAL A 461 -1.81 -4.45 -26.31
CA VAL A 461 -2.94 -5.19 -26.90
C VAL A 461 -3.57 -4.40 -28.04
N GLY A 462 -3.82 -3.11 -27.86
CA GLY A 462 -4.37 -2.27 -28.93
C GLY A 462 -4.73 -0.87 -28.45
N GLN A 463 -4.63 0.09 -29.37
CA GLN A 463 -5.07 1.46 -29.14
C GLN A 463 -6.60 1.49 -29.04
N ILE A 464 -7.11 2.29 -28.10
CA ILE A 464 -8.54 2.49 -27.89
C ILE A 464 -8.98 3.79 -28.55
N GLY A 465 -8.26 4.87 -28.24
CA GLY A 465 -8.63 6.19 -28.72
C GLY A 465 -7.76 7.29 -28.15
N SER A 466 -8.13 8.51 -28.47
CA SER A 466 -7.51 9.72 -27.94
C SER A 466 -8.57 10.74 -27.56
N SER A 467 -8.26 11.62 -26.61
CA SER A 467 -9.07 12.78 -26.27
C SER A 467 -8.16 14.01 -26.14
N PRO A 468 -8.50 15.11 -26.84
CA PRO A 468 -7.76 16.37 -26.72
C PRO A 468 -7.82 16.92 -25.30
N THR A 469 -6.76 17.58 -24.86
CA THR A 469 -6.77 18.33 -23.59
C THR A 469 -7.31 19.74 -23.83
N LEU A 470 -8.17 20.21 -22.92
CA LEU A 470 -8.72 21.55 -22.91
C LEU A 470 -8.18 22.33 -21.73
N MET A 471 -8.06 23.64 -21.85
CA MET A 471 -8.04 24.55 -20.72
C MET A 471 -9.48 24.95 -20.41
N VAL A 472 -9.97 24.57 -19.23
CA VAL A 472 -11.32 24.94 -18.78
C VAL A 472 -11.27 25.79 -17.53
N ALA A 473 -12.26 26.67 -17.39
CA ALA A 473 -12.43 27.53 -16.24
C ALA A 473 -13.78 27.32 -15.58
N ASN A 474 -13.83 27.51 -14.26
CA ASN A 474 -15.10 27.70 -13.57
C ASN A 474 -15.84 28.90 -14.19
N ARG A 475 -17.17 28.77 -14.40
CA ARG A 475 -17.98 29.85 -15.01
C ARG A 475 -17.87 31.19 -14.26
N HIS A 476 -17.63 31.16 -12.96
CA HIS A 476 -17.56 32.33 -12.10
C HIS A 476 -16.13 32.77 -11.76
N ALA A 477 -15.13 32.30 -12.50
CA ALA A 477 -13.72 32.60 -12.24
C ALA A 477 -13.31 34.07 -12.50
N GLY A 478 -14.18 34.88 -13.12
CA GLY A 478 -13.94 36.31 -13.33
C GLY A 478 -13.06 36.64 -14.56
N PHE A 479 -12.83 35.67 -15.45
CA PHE A 479 -12.21 35.86 -16.76
C PHE A 479 -12.90 34.98 -17.80
N ASP A 480 -13.01 35.50 -19.03
CA ASP A 480 -13.80 34.88 -20.10
C ASP A 480 -12.96 34.21 -21.20
N ASP A 481 -11.67 34.54 -21.27
CA ASP A 481 -10.72 34.05 -22.27
C ASP A 481 -9.29 33.95 -21.72
N VAL A 482 -8.38 33.38 -22.51
CA VAL A 482 -6.96 33.20 -22.15
C VAL A 482 -6.24 34.53 -21.94
N ARG A 483 -6.61 35.59 -22.67
CA ARG A 483 -5.96 36.92 -22.55
C ARG A 483 -6.28 37.55 -21.21
N ALA A 484 -7.55 37.53 -20.79
CA ALA A 484 -7.99 38.00 -19.49
C ALA A 484 -7.36 37.21 -18.35
N LEU A 485 -7.22 35.88 -18.51
CA LEU A 485 -6.50 35.05 -17.56
C LEU A 485 -5.02 35.45 -17.44
N LEU A 486 -4.31 35.63 -18.55
CA LEU A 486 -2.90 36.05 -18.54
C LEU A 486 -2.72 37.42 -17.87
N GLN A 487 -3.64 38.35 -18.12
CA GLN A 487 -3.63 39.65 -17.45
C GLN A 487 -3.76 39.47 -15.92
N ARG A 488 -4.69 38.60 -15.48
CA ARG A 488 -4.90 38.31 -14.05
C ARG A 488 -3.67 37.67 -13.41
N LEU A 489 -3.10 36.66 -14.05
CA LEU A 489 -1.91 35.94 -13.56
C LEU A 489 -0.68 36.85 -13.44
N ARG A 490 -0.53 37.84 -14.33
CA ARG A 490 0.55 38.82 -14.27
C ARG A 490 0.32 39.89 -13.19
N SER A 491 -0.92 40.35 -13.02
CA SER A 491 -1.25 41.35 -12.00
C SER A 491 -1.24 40.79 -10.58
N GLU A 492 -1.58 39.50 -10.41
CA GLU A 492 -1.72 38.85 -9.11
C GLU A 492 -1.14 37.42 -9.16
N PRO A 493 0.20 37.26 -9.16
CA PRO A 493 0.83 35.95 -9.22
C PRO A 493 0.40 35.03 -8.07
N GLY A 494 0.04 33.78 -8.38
CA GLY A 494 -0.41 32.80 -7.38
C GLY A 494 -1.85 32.95 -6.88
N SER A 495 -2.62 33.93 -7.41
CA SER A 495 -4.04 34.10 -7.06
C SER A 495 -4.97 33.05 -7.67
N ILE A 496 -4.54 32.43 -8.78
CA ILE A 496 -5.30 31.42 -9.52
C ILE A 496 -4.80 30.03 -9.15
N ARG A 497 -5.75 29.15 -8.79
CA ARG A 497 -5.51 27.74 -8.53
C ARG A 497 -5.91 26.90 -9.72
N TYR A 498 -5.13 25.86 -9.99
CA TYR A 498 -5.48 24.82 -10.96
C TYR A 498 -5.62 23.45 -10.29
N ALA A 499 -6.64 22.70 -10.69
CA ALA A 499 -6.81 21.31 -10.27
C ALA A 499 -6.08 20.37 -11.24
N SER A 500 -5.43 19.33 -10.71
CA SER A 500 -4.83 18.26 -11.50
C SER A 500 -5.34 16.88 -11.07
N ALA A 501 -5.26 15.90 -11.97
CA ALA A 501 -5.59 14.51 -11.66
C ALA A 501 -4.45 13.77 -10.91
N GLY A 502 -3.54 14.53 -10.29
CA GLY A 502 -2.33 14.05 -9.64
C GLY A 502 -1.07 14.42 -10.43
N ASP A 503 0.08 14.38 -9.77
CA ASP A 503 1.36 14.74 -10.39
C ASP A 503 1.75 13.70 -11.45
N GLY A 504 2.43 14.13 -12.50
CA GLY A 504 2.79 13.24 -13.60
C GLY A 504 1.63 12.81 -14.51
N THR A 505 0.48 13.49 -14.43
CA THR A 505 -0.68 13.26 -15.31
C THR A 505 -0.81 14.33 -16.40
N PRO A 506 -1.59 14.12 -17.48
CA PRO A 506 -1.76 15.12 -18.53
C PRO A 506 -2.24 16.49 -18.04
N PRO A 507 -3.22 16.60 -17.11
CA PRO A 507 -3.61 17.90 -16.57
C PRO A 507 -2.48 18.64 -15.85
N HIS A 508 -1.61 17.91 -15.14
CA HIS A 508 -0.44 18.49 -14.48
C HIS A 508 0.57 19.00 -15.52
N PHE A 509 0.97 18.15 -16.48
CA PHE A 509 1.92 18.55 -17.53
C PHE A 509 1.40 19.72 -18.37
N ALA A 510 0.12 19.76 -18.71
CA ALA A 510 -0.48 20.88 -19.45
C ALA A 510 -0.41 22.19 -18.66
N ALA A 511 -0.68 22.15 -17.35
CA ALA A 511 -0.58 23.32 -16.48
C ALA A 511 0.86 23.81 -16.33
N GLU A 512 1.82 22.90 -16.14
CA GLU A 512 3.24 23.24 -16.01
C GLU A 512 3.82 23.80 -17.32
N LEU A 513 3.50 23.18 -18.46
CA LEU A 513 3.89 23.71 -19.78
C LEU A 513 3.27 25.09 -20.05
N PHE A 514 2.02 25.30 -19.65
CA PHE A 514 1.39 26.62 -19.76
C PHE A 514 2.12 27.67 -18.91
N GLN A 515 2.43 27.36 -17.65
CA GLN A 515 3.15 28.28 -16.76
C GLN A 515 4.54 28.61 -17.31
N LEU A 516 5.28 27.58 -17.76
CA LEU A 516 6.61 27.72 -18.35
C LEU A 516 6.60 28.62 -19.59
N ASN A 517 5.72 28.35 -20.56
CA ASN A 517 5.67 29.09 -21.82
C ASN A 517 5.10 30.52 -21.68
N THR A 518 4.40 30.82 -20.59
CA THR A 518 3.81 32.15 -20.35
C THR A 518 4.58 32.99 -19.34
N GLY A 519 5.54 32.39 -18.62
CA GLY A 519 6.23 33.02 -17.49
C GLY A 519 5.29 33.38 -16.35
N THR A 520 4.18 32.66 -16.19
CA THR A 520 3.17 32.91 -15.14
C THR A 520 3.18 31.82 -14.07
N ARG A 521 2.50 32.07 -12.95
CA ARG A 521 2.42 31.14 -11.82
C ARG A 521 0.99 30.95 -11.34
N MET A 522 0.59 29.69 -11.22
CA MET A 522 -0.64 29.22 -10.61
C MET A 522 -0.31 28.31 -9.42
N ASP A 523 -1.26 28.16 -8.49
CA ASP A 523 -1.14 27.25 -7.35
C ASP A 523 -1.81 25.89 -7.68
N GLY A 524 -1.01 24.82 -7.69
CA GLY A 524 -1.44 23.49 -8.09
C GLY A 524 -2.16 22.72 -6.97
N ARG A 525 -3.29 22.08 -7.30
CA ARG A 525 -4.09 21.27 -6.39
C ARG A 525 -4.21 19.84 -6.94
N PRO A 526 -3.34 18.90 -6.53
CA PRO A 526 -3.42 17.53 -6.99
C PRO A 526 -4.56 16.77 -6.32
N HIS A 527 -5.24 15.92 -7.09
CA HIS A 527 -6.28 15.01 -6.61
C HIS A 527 -6.02 13.58 -7.08
N GLU A 528 -6.63 12.60 -6.42
CA GLU A 528 -6.54 11.18 -6.80
C GLU A 528 -7.42 10.84 -8.03
N GLY A 529 -7.14 11.49 -9.17
CA GLY A 529 -7.81 11.29 -10.45
C GLY A 529 -8.66 12.47 -10.93
N ALA A 530 -9.15 12.37 -12.16
CA ALA A 530 -9.85 13.47 -12.84
C ALA A 530 -11.23 13.79 -12.24
N ALA A 531 -11.94 12.80 -11.69
CA ALA A 531 -13.26 12.98 -11.11
C ALA A 531 -13.26 13.92 -9.87
N PRO A 532 -12.40 13.73 -8.84
CA PRO A 532 -12.31 14.70 -7.76
C PRO A 532 -11.76 16.07 -8.21
N ALA A 533 -10.86 16.11 -9.20
CA ALA A 533 -10.29 17.36 -9.72
C ALA A 533 -11.33 18.23 -10.45
N ILE A 534 -12.21 17.62 -11.24
CA ILE A 534 -13.25 18.37 -11.94
C ILE A 534 -14.29 18.92 -10.96
N VAL A 535 -14.61 18.17 -9.88
CA VAL A 535 -15.49 18.66 -8.81
C VAL A 535 -14.90 19.88 -8.11
N ASP A 536 -13.61 19.85 -7.76
CA ASP A 536 -12.92 21.01 -7.16
C ASP A 536 -13.00 22.26 -8.05
N THR A 537 -12.88 22.06 -9.37
CA THR A 537 -12.99 23.13 -10.37
C THR A 537 -14.43 23.64 -10.52
N LEU A 538 -15.42 22.74 -10.53
CA LEU A 538 -16.85 23.09 -10.58
C LEU A 538 -17.29 23.88 -9.34
N ASP A 539 -16.75 23.53 -8.17
CA ASP A 539 -17.00 24.23 -6.91
C ASP A 539 -16.24 25.57 -6.80
N GLY A 540 -15.35 25.86 -7.75
CA GLY A 540 -14.58 27.11 -7.82
C GLY A 540 -13.44 27.20 -6.81
N ARG A 541 -13.09 26.10 -6.13
CA ARG A 541 -11.92 26.01 -5.24
C ARG A 541 -10.64 26.17 -6.06
N SER A 542 -10.58 25.48 -7.19
CA SER A 542 -9.69 25.76 -8.30
C SER A 542 -10.43 26.48 -9.41
N GLN A 543 -9.79 27.47 -10.03
CA GLN A 543 -10.43 28.27 -11.08
C GLN A 543 -10.21 27.63 -12.45
N ILE A 544 -9.11 26.88 -12.63
CA ILE A 544 -8.69 26.26 -13.89
C ILE A 544 -8.51 24.75 -13.73
N MET A 545 -8.73 24.01 -14.80
CA MET A 545 -8.25 22.63 -14.96
C MET A 545 -7.81 22.41 -16.41
N PHE A 546 -6.93 21.43 -16.64
CA PHE A 546 -6.59 20.95 -17.97
C PHE A 546 -7.12 19.53 -18.25
N PRO A 547 -8.45 19.29 -18.25
CA PRO A 547 -9.02 17.96 -18.45
C PRO A 547 -8.96 17.49 -19.90
N SER A 548 -9.19 16.20 -20.13
CA SER A 548 -9.56 15.73 -21.46
C SER A 548 -10.95 16.26 -21.85
N LEU A 549 -11.20 16.46 -23.14
CA LEU A 549 -12.53 16.78 -23.64
C LEU A 549 -13.53 15.73 -23.14
N PHE A 550 -13.16 14.45 -23.14
CA PHE A 550 -13.99 13.36 -22.59
C PHE A 550 -14.51 13.62 -21.18
N THR A 551 -13.65 14.14 -20.32
CA THR A 551 -13.99 14.43 -18.92
C THR A 551 -14.82 15.71 -18.79
N ALA A 552 -14.49 16.74 -19.57
CA ALA A 552 -15.09 18.07 -19.43
C ALA A 552 -16.38 18.28 -20.23
N HIS A 553 -16.59 17.51 -21.31
CA HIS A 553 -17.64 17.76 -22.28
C HIS A 553 -19.05 17.92 -21.66
N PRO A 554 -19.50 17.05 -20.72
CA PRO A 554 -20.82 17.21 -20.10
C PRO A 554 -20.99 18.56 -19.38
N PHE A 555 -19.93 19.05 -18.74
CA PHE A 555 -19.92 20.27 -17.94
C PHE A 555 -19.73 21.54 -18.79
N ILE A 556 -19.19 21.40 -19.99
CA ILE A 556 -19.14 22.47 -20.98
C ILE A 556 -20.53 22.66 -21.60
N LEU A 557 -21.21 21.56 -21.94
CA LEU A 557 -22.55 21.60 -22.52
C LEU A 557 -23.62 22.17 -21.58
N ASP A 558 -23.54 21.84 -20.29
CA ASP A 558 -24.46 22.40 -19.27
C ASP A 558 -24.07 23.80 -18.79
N GLY A 559 -22.94 24.34 -19.28
CA GLY A 559 -22.45 25.68 -19.02
C GLY A 559 -21.81 25.88 -17.65
N ARG A 560 -21.57 24.83 -16.85
CA ARG A 560 -20.89 24.96 -15.55
C ARG A 560 -19.39 25.23 -15.69
N LEU A 561 -18.77 24.71 -16.75
CA LEU A 561 -17.40 25.02 -17.14
C LEU A 561 -17.37 25.77 -18.46
N ARG A 562 -16.41 26.69 -18.59
CA ARG A 562 -16.10 27.35 -19.86
C ARG A 562 -14.82 26.77 -20.44
N ALA A 563 -14.85 26.31 -21.68
CA ALA A 563 -13.64 25.99 -22.42
C ALA A 563 -12.97 27.29 -22.90
N LEU A 564 -11.75 27.56 -22.45
CA LEU A 564 -10.99 28.75 -22.82
C LEU A 564 -10.12 28.52 -24.05
N ALA A 565 -9.45 27.36 -24.10
CA ALA A 565 -8.58 27.00 -25.20
C ALA A 565 -8.38 25.49 -25.32
N VAL A 566 -7.93 25.05 -26.49
CA VAL A 566 -7.50 23.68 -26.77
C VAL A 566 -5.97 23.60 -26.66
N ALA A 567 -5.45 22.64 -25.89
CA ALA A 567 -4.02 22.35 -25.76
C ALA A 567 -3.58 21.34 -26.84
N ALA A 568 -3.79 21.70 -28.11
CA ALA A 568 -3.46 20.89 -29.28
C ALA A 568 -3.15 21.80 -30.49
N PRO A 569 -2.52 21.27 -31.57
CA PRO A 569 -2.14 22.07 -32.73
C PRO A 569 -3.31 22.65 -33.54
N ALA A 570 -4.51 22.08 -33.40
CA ALA A 570 -5.70 22.49 -34.16
C ALA A 570 -6.95 22.56 -33.27
N ARG A 571 -7.93 23.37 -33.70
CA ARG A 571 -9.24 23.46 -33.05
C ARG A 571 -10.01 22.14 -33.13
N LEU A 572 -10.99 21.99 -32.24
CA LEU A 572 -11.87 20.83 -32.23
C LEU A 572 -13.16 21.12 -32.99
N GLU A 573 -13.56 20.22 -33.89
CA GLU A 573 -14.83 20.33 -34.61
C GLU A 573 -16.04 20.40 -33.67
N ALA A 574 -15.97 19.71 -32.53
CA ALA A 574 -17.00 19.74 -31.49
C ALA A 574 -17.10 21.10 -30.77
N LEU A 575 -16.06 21.94 -30.83
CA LEU A 575 -15.98 23.25 -30.16
C LEU A 575 -15.35 24.30 -31.09
N PRO A 576 -15.99 24.64 -32.23
CA PRO A 576 -15.35 25.46 -33.28
C PRO A 576 -15.05 26.90 -32.83
N GLY A 577 -15.80 27.39 -31.83
CA GLY A 577 -15.61 28.72 -31.22
C GLY A 577 -14.49 28.79 -30.18
N VAL A 578 -13.90 27.67 -29.78
CA VAL A 578 -12.80 27.63 -28.80
C VAL A 578 -11.46 27.65 -29.55
N PRO A 579 -10.61 28.66 -29.33
CA PRO A 579 -9.31 28.73 -29.99
C PRO A 579 -8.32 27.69 -29.44
N THR A 580 -7.21 27.45 -30.12
CA THR A 580 -6.07 26.76 -29.52
C THR A 580 -5.27 27.69 -28.61
N LEU A 581 -4.41 27.13 -27.75
CA LEU A 581 -3.44 27.92 -26.99
C LEU A 581 -2.49 28.68 -27.93
N SER A 582 -2.06 28.07 -29.03
CA SER A 582 -1.21 28.71 -30.05
C SER A 582 -1.90 29.90 -30.72
N GLU A 583 -3.18 29.79 -31.09
CA GLU A 583 -3.97 30.92 -31.62
C GLU A 583 -4.15 32.04 -30.59
N SER A 584 -4.03 31.71 -29.29
CA SER A 584 -4.05 32.65 -28.18
C SER A 584 -2.67 33.24 -27.85
N GLY A 585 -1.64 32.93 -28.65
CA GLY A 585 -0.26 33.41 -28.49
C GLY A 585 0.58 32.63 -27.49
N ILE A 586 0.20 31.38 -27.17
CA ILE A 586 0.91 30.49 -26.25
C ILE A 586 1.35 29.25 -27.02
N GLU A 587 2.61 29.23 -27.44
CA GLU A 587 3.21 28.09 -28.12
C GLU A 587 3.70 27.02 -27.12
N GLY A 588 4.00 25.82 -27.59
CA GLY A 588 4.66 24.77 -26.79
C GLY A 588 3.77 23.98 -25.82
N VAL A 589 2.45 24.21 -25.81
CA VAL A 589 1.49 23.46 -24.96
C VAL A 589 0.63 22.52 -25.80
N ASP A 590 1.18 21.35 -26.12
CA ASP A 590 0.48 20.27 -26.83
C ASP A 590 0.41 19.00 -25.97
N VAL A 591 -0.77 18.71 -25.45
CA VAL A 591 -1.00 17.57 -24.56
C VAL A 591 -2.20 16.76 -25.06
N SER A 592 -1.94 15.79 -25.93
CA SER A 592 -2.96 14.81 -26.35
C SER A 592 -3.00 13.63 -25.39
N GLN A 593 -4.21 13.24 -24.95
CA GLN A 593 -4.39 12.08 -24.09
C GLN A 593 -4.78 10.87 -24.92
N TRP A 594 -4.01 9.81 -24.84
CA TRP A 594 -4.29 8.57 -25.55
C TRP A 594 -4.48 7.41 -24.59
N TYR A 595 -5.31 6.45 -25.02
CA TYR A 595 -5.76 5.33 -24.21
C TYR A 595 -5.51 4.02 -24.96
N GLY A 596 -5.05 2.99 -24.25
CA GLY A 596 -4.73 1.69 -24.83
C GLY A 596 -4.95 0.56 -23.84
N LEU A 597 -5.08 -0.65 -24.36
CA LEU A 597 -5.16 -1.86 -23.57
C LEU A 597 -3.79 -2.56 -23.59
N PHE A 598 -3.36 -3.04 -22.42
CA PHE A 598 -2.05 -3.70 -22.24
C PHE A 598 -2.22 -5.00 -21.46
N ALA A 599 -1.32 -5.95 -21.66
CA ALA A 599 -1.20 -7.17 -20.89
C ALA A 599 0.18 -7.21 -20.21
N PRO A 600 0.42 -8.08 -19.22
CA PRO A 600 1.74 -8.26 -18.63
C PRO A 600 2.77 -8.72 -19.67
N ALA A 601 4.03 -8.32 -19.48
CA ALA A 601 5.14 -8.79 -20.31
C ALA A 601 5.19 -10.32 -20.39
N GLY A 602 5.47 -10.85 -21.58
CA GLY A 602 5.52 -12.30 -21.84
C GLY A 602 4.17 -12.93 -22.21
N THR A 603 3.10 -12.14 -22.31
CA THR A 603 1.80 -12.65 -22.80
C THR A 603 1.94 -13.12 -24.25
N SER A 604 1.47 -14.34 -24.53
CA SER A 604 1.59 -14.99 -25.85
C SER A 604 1.08 -14.11 -27.00
N PRO A 605 1.82 -13.98 -28.11
CA PRO A 605 1.37 -13.24 -29.29
C PRO A 605 0.01 -13.70 -29.84
N ALA A 606 -0.31 -14.99 -29.70
CA ALA A 606 -1.61 -15.53 -30.13
C ALA A 606 -2.77 -15.01 -29.27
N VAL A 607 -2.54 -14.88 -27.96
CA VAL A 607 -3.52 -14.31 -27.01
C VAL A 607 -3.69 -12.82 -27.27
N ILE A 608 -2.58 -12.08 -27.41
CA ILE A 608 -2.61 -10.66 -27.78
C ILE A 608 -3.39 -10.43 -29.08
N ALA A 609 -3.12 -11.24 -30.11
CA ALA A 609 -3.82 -11.13 -31.39
C ALA A 609 -5.33 -11.43 -31.26
N GLN A 610 -5.72 -12.38 -30.42
CA GLN A 610 -7.13 -12.69 -30.18
C GLN A 610 -7.85 -11.54 -29.46
N ILE A 611 -7.27 -11.00 -28.39
CA ILE A 611 -7.86 -9.86 -27.67
C ILE A 611 -7.88 -8.62 -28.56
N ASN A 612 -6.82 -8.37 -29.34
CA ASN A 612 -6.77 -7.26 -30.29
C ASN A 612 -7.88 -7.34 -31.35
N ARG A 613 -8.14 -8.53 -31.91
CA ARG A 613 -9.24 -8.71 -32.87
C ARG A 613 -10.58 -8.34 -32.24
N ALA A 614 -10.87 -8.87 -31.05
CA ALA A 614 -12.10 -8.54 -30.33
C ALA A 614 -12.19 -7.04 -30.01
N LEU A 615 -11.09 -6.42 -29.54
CA LEU A 615 -11.03 -4.99 -29.25
C LEU A 615 -11.31 -4.16 -30.51
N ASN A 616 -10.68 -4.48 -31.65
CA ASN A 616 -10.90 -3.76 -32.90
C ASN A 616 -12.33 -3.92 -33.41
N GLU A 617 -12.98 -5.06 -33.19
CA GLU A 617 -14.39 -5.27 -33.53
C GLU A 617 -15.31 -4.40 -32.64
N VAL A 618 -15.04 -4.33 -31.33
CA VAL A 618 -15.73 -3.39 -30.42
C VAL A 618 -15.58 -1.94 -30.89
N LEU A 619 -14.35 -1.55 -31.27
CA LEU A 619 -14.05 -0.18 -31.70
C LEU A 619 -14.53 0.13 -33.13
N ALA A 620 -14.91 -0.89 -33.90
CA ALA A 620 -15.58 -0.71 -35.20
C ALA A 620 -17.11 -0.60 -35.07
N ASN A 621 -17.68 -0.95 -33.91
CA ASN A 621 -19.13 -0.86 -33.68
C ASN A 621 -19.58 0.62 -33.68
N PRO A 622 -20.48 1.04 -34.61
CA PRO A 622 -20.93 2.43 -34.69
C PRO A 622 -21.57 2.96 -33.41
N GLN A 623 -22.21 2.12 -32.60
CA GLN A 623 -22.78 2.55 -31.32
C GLN A 623 -21.70 2.87 -30.28
N VAL A 624 -20.60 2.11 -30.27
CA VAL A 624 -19.45 2.35 -29.39
C VAL A 624 -18.74 3.62 -29.83
N VAL A 625 -18.45 3.75 -31.13
CA VAL A 625 -17.87 4.97 -31.72
C VAL A 625 -18.70 6.19 -31.36
N ALA A 626 -20.02 6.15 -31.60
CA ALA A 626 -20.90 7.27 -31.27
C ALA A 626 -21.00 7.56 -29.77
N ARG A 627 -20.77 6.58 -28.87
CA ARG A 627 -20.70 6.83 -27.41
C ARG A 627 -19.42 7.56 -27.03
N PHE A 628 -18.28 7.15 -27.59
CA PHE A 628 -16.99 7.80 -27.36
C PHE A 628 -16.96 9.22 -27.95
N GLU A 629 -17.40 9.38 -29.19
CA GLU A 629 -17.38 10.66 -29.90
C GLU A 629 -18.35 11.68 -29.30
N ARG A 630 -19.55 11.26 -28.87
CA ARG A 630 -20.48 12.15 -28.14
C ARG A 630 -19.91 12.68 -26.84
N GLN A 631 -18.90 12.04 -26.28
CA GLN A 631 -18.22 12.48 -25.08
C GLN A 631 -16.92 13.20 -25.42
N GLY A 632 -16.43 13.16 -26.66
CA GLY A 632 -15.23 13.87 -27.09
C GLY A 632 -13.95 13.04 -27.01
N ALA A 633 -14.08 11.73 -27.14
CA ALA A 633 -12.98 10.83 -27.46
C ALA A 633 -13.09 10.36 -28.92
N ARG A 634 -11.97 10.40 -29.64
CA ARG A 634 -11.82 9.82 -30.97
C ARG A 634 -11.40 8.36 -30.83
N VAL A 635 -12.12 7.46 -31.47
CA VAL A 635 -11.75 6.04 -31.51
C VAL A 635 -10.58 5.83 -32.48
N GLU A 636 -9.57 5.09 -32.04
CA GLU A 636 -8.35 4.81 -32.80
C GLU A 636 -8.02 3.33 -32.70
N ALA A 637 -8.74 2.49 -33.46
CA ALA A 637 -8.45 1.05 -33.54
C ALA A 637 -7.16 0.79 -34.33
N GLY A 638 -6.44 -0.27 -34.00
CA GLY A 638 -5.19 -0.59 -34.70
C GLY A 638 -4.45 -1.81 -34.19
N PRO A 639 -3.36 -2.19 -34.86
CA PRO A 639 -2.55 -3.34 -34.46
C PRO A 639 -1.76 -3.04 -33.18
N PRO A 640 -1.39 -4.07 -32.39
CA PRO A 640 -0.55 -3.94 -31.19
C PRO A 640 0.76 -3.16 -31.44
N ALA A 641 1.35 -3.32 -32.63
CA ALA A 641 2.60 -2.66 -33.01
C ALA A 641 2.47 -1.13 -33.06
N ALA A 642 1.33 -0.60 -33.48
CA ALA A 642 1.12 0.85 -33.53
C ALA A 642 1.10 1.45 -32.12
N LEU A 643 0.44 0.78 -31.16
CA LEU A 643 0.46 1.19 -29.76
C LEU A 643 1.88 1.08 -29.15
N ARG A 644 2.64 0.03 -29.50
CA ARG A 644 4.03 -0.14 -29.05
C ARG A 644 4.91 1.05 -29.46
N GLU A 645 4.85 1.44 -30.72
CA GLU A 645 5.63 2.57 -31.23
C GLU A 645 5.17 3.89 -30.62
N ARG A 646 3.85 4.09 -30.45
CA ARG A 646 3.33 5.26 -29.75
C ARG A 646 3.87 5.38 -28.33
N VAL A 647 3.87 4.30 -27.55
CA VAL A 647 4.37 4.30 -26.17
C VAL A 647 5.86 4.65 -26.15
N ARG A 648 6.67 4.08 -27.05
CA ARG A 648 8.11 4.40 -27.14
C ARG A 648 8.35 5.87 -27.47
N HIS A 649 7.68 6.37 -28.51
CA HIS A 649 7.79 7.76 -28.93
C HIS A 649 7.36 8.73 -27.83
N GLU A 650 6.20 8.48 -27.22
CA GLU A 650 5.67 9.35 -26.17
C GLU A 650 6.52 9.30 -24.91
N PHE A 651 7.00 8.12 -24.50
CA PHE A 651 7.88 8.02 -23.34
C PHE A 651 9.17 8.83 -23.55
N ALA A 652 9.82 8.69 -24.70
CA ALA A 652 11.01 9.49 -25.04
C ALA A 652 10.69 11.00 -25.04
N ARG A 653 9.62 11.41 -25.73
CA ARG A 653 9.18 12.81 -25.77
C ARG A 653 8.96 13.39 -24.37
N TRP A 654 8.29 12.66 -23.48
CA TRP A 654 8.02 13.15 -22.12
C TRP A 654 9.26 13.16 -21.23
N GLN A 655 10.26 12.30 -21.49
CA GLN A 655 11.58 12.41 -20.85
C GLN A 655 12.28 13.71 -21.26
N ASP A 656 12.26 14.06 -22.55
CA ASP A 656 12.85 15.30 -23.06
C ASP A 656 12.16 16.52 -22.46
N VAL A 657 10.83 16.55 -22.43
CA VAL A 657 10.05 17.64 -21.80
C VAL A 657 10.37 17.80 -20.31
N VAL A 658 10.52 16.70 -19.57
CA VAL A 658 10.88 16.76 -18.14
C VAL A 658 12.29 17.31 -17.95
N ALA A 659 13.23 16.92 -18.81
CA ALA A 659 14.62 17.38 -18.77
C ALA A 659 14.75 18.86 -19.13
N GLU A 660 14.14 19.29 -20.25
CA GLU A 660 14.20 20.67 -20.75
C GLU A 660 13.39 21.64 -19.88
N GLY A 661 12.20 21.23 -19.43
CA GLY A 661 11.31 22.07 -18.64
C GLY A 661 11.67 22.16 -17.16
N GLY A 662 12.67 21.39 -16.71
CA GLY A 662 13.00 21.29 -15.29
C GLY A 662 11.82 20.80 -14.45
N LEU A 663 10.97 19.93 -14.99
CA LEU A 663 9.79 19.45 -14.28
C LEU A 663 10.11 18.30 -13.31
N ALA A 664 11.30 17.70 -13.45
CA ALA A 664 11.78 16.65 -12.55
C ALA A 664 12.05 17.18 -11.12
N PRO A 665 11.75 16.38 -10.08
CA PRO A 665 12.26 16.58 -8.72
C PRO A 665 13.79 16.80 -8.73
N GLN A 666 14.31 17.62 -7.81
CA GLN A 666 15.72 18.03 -7.78
C GLN A 666 16.71 16.83 -7.79
N ASP A 667 16.32 15.69 -7.21
CA ASP A 667 17.16 14.48 -7.13
C ASP A 667 17.40 13.77 -8.48
N ILE A 668 16.51 13.91 -9.47
CA ILE A 668 16.65 13.27 -10.79
C ILE A 668 17.56 14.09 -11.71
N ARG A 669 17.62 15.42 -11.52
CA ARG A 669 18.49 16.30 -12.33
C ARG A 669 19.97 16.05 -12.08
N LEU A 670 20.33 15.58 -10.88
CA LEU A 670 21.72 15.26 -10.51
C LEU A 670 22.22 13.94 -11.12
N LEU A 671 21.33 13.04 -11.53
CA LEU A 671 21.69 11.75 -12.15
C LEU A 671 21.80 11.80 -13.67
N ALA A 672 21.29 12.86 -14.31
CA ALA A 672 21.38 13.06 -15.76
C ALA A 672 22.59 13.92 -16.19
N ALA A 673 23.37 14.40 -15.21
CA ALA A 673 24.56 15.23 -15.42
C ALA A 673 25.88 14.44 -15.29
N ASP A 674 25.83 13.12 -15.12
CA ASP A 674 26.99 12.21 -15.06
C ASP A 674 27.03 11.24 -16.27
#